data_AF-A0A515EU84-F1
#
_entry.id   AF-A0A515EU84-F1
#
_cell.length_a   1.000
_cell.length_b   1.000
_cell.length_c   1.000
_cell.angle_alpha   90.00
_cell.angle_beta   90.00
_cell.angle_gamma   90.00
#
_symmetry.space_group_name_H-M   'P 1'
#
loop_
_entity.id
_entity.type
_entity.pdbx_description
1 polymer ?
#
loop_
_entity_poly.entity_id
_entity_poly.type
_entity_poly.pdbx_seq_one_letter_code
_entity_poly.pdbx_strand_id
1 'polypeptide(L)'
;MSYTDHHQGPPFITLTRPVSAAVWIWVATMALPWASGAQTLPSGMTVAHGQASSSQGAGAMQIVASDKAVLQWQQFSIGASNKVVFQLPSSTSQVLNQVTGQDPSTILGSLQSNGKVWLLNPNGVVFGAGARIDVAGLVASSLHMQPSDFVAGNYVLKSSAYSASVINQGTIRTPYGGQVLLMGPSVHNSGTIETPGGQSALLATSQVELVDTGTPFMAMRVPVAAGQVRNSGSVAAGRIDIYGAVVNQQGSLVATGMGTNAQGEMVLRASGNVDLTAGSETRAAGGKVTVESDNGTIAVRGLVDVSAPSGNAGSIDMHAPNLEVGNTGEVTANALASGDGGRIVLWGYDLMRTKGLIAARGGLTRGDGGFIETSTHGALDIQRAPSAAAPFGKAGKWLIDPYDITLVAGAGSSNIGGGPFYTGAGNTATLGVDLITTALIAGTNVSVATGGVGSPGTQAGDITVAAPITANLTGGNVFFELNAARDIYLNQPMTFTGPNSVLLILFTGAVSSNAFVRLNTTLNLNANSLASMNNAGRGTLVGSGVINGNTALASTYGIAPGGVGGIGSITINGDLSLFPGSSLQIDIGGTTPGSGYDQLNVSGNVLNGSDLVIRQVGGFVPQAGASFSPLTFGSVSGDFNSVSFDAASTSWGLTTKVQAGQVQLVTTNMALPGGVPTSSSTPADLWPGFSLVEPPVRELAGKSKAGAGGLNDDASARPDGLLKKANYSGTSGSILDFIPVTGLPGTRVVAANPDLDLPQVPSAAAAMPGYRYIVSDKTNSYFRVLPVASVAPAELDQILTARREYKEALFSDAVQLLRKDPAIADLPSCSSAAEAVAGKCLAQASQPEVTPVSMPKAKAVDKRKMLAALPKITRKLALVIGINKYGDKRIPQLVGALPDARAVTALLDEELGYDAVTLSNPSKAEIFAALNGLTSELGENDSLLVYYAGHGEMVDSTGMGYWIPSDGVADNPNGWVSNSDINKLLARAKSRQMAVIADSCYSGRFTAESKFSGNKTSKAIDELLVKRAVTMMSSGGDEPVADTGKEGHSVFAWNLMQKMREVSGWSSGGTVFEAVRIGVESELPQTPQYGASLAAGHEMGADFLFEKRGVAKVAP
;
A
#
# COMPACT_ATOMS: atom_id res chain seq x y z
N MET A 1 55.29 6.88 -21.24
CA MET A 1 56.20 6.66 -22.39
C MET A 1 56.22 5.17 -22.70
N SER A 2 56.48 4.83 -23.95
CA SER A 2 56.86 3.49 -24.44
C SER A 2 55.79 2.38 -24.39
N TYR A 3 55.81 1.55 -25.42
CA TYR A 3 54.82 0.55 -25.80
C TYR A 3 55.61 -0.67 -26.29
N THR A 4 55.28 -1.89 -25.85
CA THR A 4 55.43 -3.15 -26.63
C THR A 4 54.83 -4.34 -25.89
N ASP A 5 54.72 -5.46 -26.61
CA ASP A 5 53.86 -6.62 -26.36
C ASP A 5 54.67 -7.92 -26.51
N HIS A 6 54.26 -9.03 -25.85
CA HIS A 6 54.09 -10.33 -26.53
C HIS A 6 53.54 -11.48 -25.66
N HIS A 7 52.79 -12.33 -26.37
CA HIS A 7 52.22 -13.64 -26.02
C HIS A 7 53.03 -14.58 -25.12
N GLN A 8 52.33 -15.41 -24.33
CA GLN A 8 52.21 -16.87 -24.57
C GLN A 8 51.01 -17.47 -23.81
N GLY A 9 50.45 -18.58 -24.29
CA GLY A 9 49.43 -19.35 -23.56
C GLY A 9 48.94 -20.60 -24.31
N PRO A 10 48.79 -21.73 -23.59
CA PRO A 10 47.70 -22.70 -23.87
C PRO A 10 47.20 -23.40 -22.57
N PRO A 11 46.31 -24.42 -22.60
CA PRO A 11 45.45 -24.90 -23.69
C PRO A 11 43.93 -24.87 -23.36
N PHE A 12 43.10 -25.04 -24.39
CA PHE A 12 41.67 -25.40 -24.24
C PHE A 12 41.47 -26.92 -24.32
N ILE A 13 40.41 -27.44 -23.68
CA ILE A 13 39.81 -28.74 -24.00
C ILE A 13 38.38 -28.51 -24.51
N THR A 14 37.99 -29.26 -25.54
CA THR A 14 36.76 -29.09 -26.30
C THR A 14 35.56 -29.83 -25.71
N LEU A 15 34.37 -29.25 -25.89
CA LEU A 15 33.10 -29.98 -25.92
C LEU A 15 32.19 -29.41 -27.02
N THR A 16 31.26 -30.22 -27.51
CA THR A 16 30.76 -30.14 -28.89
C THR A 16 29.43 -29.39 -29.05
N ARG A 17 29.28 -28.69 -30.19
CA ARG A 17 28.02 -28.06 -30.61
C ARG A 17 27.29 -29.00 -31.59
N PRO A 18 25.97 -29.23 -31.46
CA PRO A 18 25.18 -29.75 -32.56
C PRO A 18 25.09 -28.71 -33.68
N VAL A 19 25.20 -29.15 -34.93
CA VAL A 19 25.06 -28.28 -36.11
C VAL A 19 23.62 -28.39 -36.63
N SER A 20 23.04 -27.26 -37.01
CA SER A 20 21.87 -27.20 -37.89
C SER A 20 22.03 -25.98 -38.78
N ALA A 21 22.09 -26.22 -40.10
CA ALA A 21 22.53 -25.21 -41.06
C ALA A 21 21.39 -24.26 -41.46
N ALA A 22 21.60 -22.96 -41.27
CA ALA A 22 20.77 -21.93 -41.88
C ALA A 22 21.10 -21.83 -43.38
N VAL A 23 20.17 -22.22 -44.26
CA VAL A 23 20.35 -22.11 -45.72
C VAL A 23 20.04 -20.68 -46.15
N TRP A 24 21.07 -19.90 -46.47
CA TRP A 24 20.94 -18.55 -47.00
C TRP A 24 20.60 -18.58 -48.50
N ILE A 25 19.31 -18.62 -48.86
CA ILE A 25 18.87 -18.44 -50.24
C ILE A 25 18.88 -16.95 -50.58
N TRP A 26 19.88 -16.53 -51.37
CA TRP A 26 19.84 -15.27 -52.09
C TRP A 26 18.80 -15.36 -53.22
N VAL A 27 17.72 -14.58 -53.13
CA VAL A 27 16.80 -14.38 -54.25
C VAL A 27 17.35 -13.26 -55.13
N ALA A 28 17.83 -13.63 -56.33
CA ALA A 28 18.35 -12.68 -57.30
C ALA A 28 17.23 -11.83 -57.94
N THR A 29 17.53 -10.58 -58.23
CA THR A 29 16.60 -9.61 -58.85
C THR A 29 16.36 -9.89 -60.33
N MET A 30 15.34 -10.67 -60.67
CA MET A 30 14.74 -10.63 -62.01
C MET A 30 13.75 -9.46 -62.10
N ALA A 31 14.09 -8.47 -62.91
CA ALA A 31 13.22 -7.32 -63.19
C ALA A 31 12.09 -7.73 -64.15
N LEU A 32 11.00 -8.27 -63.59
CA LEU A 32 9.72 -8.35 -64.29
C LEU A 32 9.09 -6.94 -64.36
N PRO A 33 8.43 -6.54 -65.47
CA PRO A 33 7.73 -5.27 -65.53
C PRO A 33 6.63 -5.22 -64.46
N TRP A 34 6.74 -4.29 -63.52
CA TRP A 34 5.68 -4.04 -62.55
C TRP A 34 4.49 -3.42 -63.27
N ALA A 35 3.47 -4.23 -63.57
CA ALA A 35 2.15 -3.70 -63.86
C ALA A 35 1.74 -2.82 -62.67
N SER A 36 1.31 -1.58 -62.95
CA SER A 36 1.02 -0.57 -61.93
C SER A 36 -0.23 -0.94 -61.14
N GLY A 37 -0.03 -1.73 -60.07
CA GLY A 37 -1.08 -2.12 -59.13
C GLY A 37 -1.85 -0.91 -58.62
N ALA A 38 -3.17 -1.00 -58.66
CA ALA A 38 -4.05 0.14 -58.42
C ALA A 38 -3.88 0.73 -57.01
N GLN A 39 -4.10 2.05 -56.90
CA GLN A 39 -4.04 2.78 -55.64
C GLN A 39 -5.03 2.20 -54.63
N THR A 40 -4.54 1.53 -53.58
CA THR A 40 -5.38 0.85 -52.60
C THR A 40 -6.09 1.83 -51.66
N LEU A 41 -7.40 1.90 -51.78
CA LEU A 41 -8.34 2.37 -50.75
C LEU A 41 -9.12 1.15 -50.22
N PRO A 42 -9.76 1.25 -49.04
CA PRO A 42 -10.64 0.19 -48.54
C PRO A 42 -11.74 -0.18 -49.55
N SER A 43 -12.11 -1.47 -49.60
CA SER A 43 -13.05 -1.99 -50.58
C SER A 43 -13.97 -3.09 -50.03
N GLY A 44 -15.12 -3.27 -50.69
CA GLY A 44 -16.16 -4.20 -50.25
C GLY A 44 -16.82 -3.79 -48.93
N MET A 45 -17.15 -2.50 -48.76
CA MET A 45 -17.86 -2.01 -47.57
C MET A 45 -19.31 -2.53 -47.53
N THR A 46 -19.73 -3.07 -46.40
CA THR A 46 -21.13 -3.32 -46.06
C THR A 46 -21.44 -2.75 -44.67
N VAL A 47 -22.65 -2.23 -44.47
CA VAL A 47 -23.10 -1.69 -43.18
C VAL A 47 -23.87 -2.77 -42.44
N ALA A 48 -23.29 -3.28 -41.34
CA ALA A 48 -23.89 -4.33 -40.52
C ALA A 48 -24.73 -3.76 -39.36
N HIS A 49 -24.43 -2.54 -38.91
CA HIS A 49 -25.22 -1.81 -37.90
C HIS A 49 -25.06 -0.30 -38.06
N GLY A 50 -26.07 0.47 -37.61
CA GLY A 50 -26.08 1.93 -37.68
C GLY A 50 -26.36 2.45 -39.09
N GLN A 51 -25.95 3.69 -39.35
CA GLN A 51 -26.01 4.32 -40.67
C GLN A 51 -24.60 4.73 -41.11
N ALA A 52 -24.23 4.46 -42.36
CA ALA A 52 -23.00 4.99 -42.94
C ALA A 52 -23.08 5.13 -44.47
N SER A 53 -22.29 6.05 -45.00
CA SER A 53 -22.05 6.23 -46.43
C SER A 53 -20.57 6.50 -46.70
N SER A 54 -20.09 6.08 -47.87
CA SER A 54 -18.71 6.30 -48.31
C SER A 54 -18.67 6.98 -49.67
N SER A 55 -17.92 8.06 -49.80
CA SER A 55 -17.56 8.68 -51.08
C SER A 55 -16.07 8.47 -51.38
N GLN A 56 -15.72 8.35 -52.65
CA GLN A 56 -14.34 8.23 -53.11
C GLN A 56 -14.03 9.36 -54.12
N GLY A 57 -12.79 9.83 -54.07
CA GLY A 57 -12.19 10.78 -55.01
C GLY A 57 -10.73 10.42 -55.26
N ALA A 58 -9.99 11.27 -55.99
CA ALA A 58 -8.60 11.00 -56.35
C ALA A 58 -7.72 10.81 -55.10
N GLY A 59 -7.29 9.56 -54.84
CA GLY A 59 -6.50 9.17 -53.67
C GLY A 59 -7.22 9.29 -52.32
N ALA A 60 -8.52 9.58 -52.27
CA ALA A 60 -9.22 9.89 -51.03
C ALA A 60 -10.55 9.15 -50.88
N MET A 61 -10.83 8.68 -49.65
CA MET A 61 -12.13 8.18 -49.24
C MET A 61 -12.63 8.97 -48.03
N GLN A 62 -13.89 9.43 -48.08
CA GLN A 62 -14.58 9.98 -46.92
C GLN A 62 -15.71 9.03 -46.53
N ILE A 63 -15.81 8.74 -45.24
CA ILE A 63 -16.87 7.93 -44.64
C ILE A 63 -17.62 8.81 -43.66
N VAL A 64 -18.93 8.94 -43.82
CA VAL A 64 -19.82 9.56 -42.83
C VAL A 64 -20.59 8.42 -42.16
N ALA A 65 -20.52 8.33 -40.83
CA ALA A 65 -21.16 7.24 -40.08
C ALA A 65 -21.82 7.73 -38.78
N SER A 66 -22.87 7.05 -38.34
CA SER A 66 -23.48 7.26 -37.03
C SER A 66 -22.56 6.78 -35.89
N ASP A 67 -22.85 7.20 -34.66
CA ASP A 67 -22.29 6.51 -33.50
C ASP A 67 -22.71 5.02 -33.49
N LYS A 68 -21.83 4.18 -32.92
CA LYS A 68 -21.90 2.71 -32.89
C LYS A 68 -22.24 2.06 -34.24
N ALA A 69 -21.87 2.68 -35.36
CA ALA A 69 -21.94 2.04 -36.67
C ALA A 69 -20.94 0.88 -36.77
N VAL A 70 -21.34 -0.21 -37.42
CA VAL A 70 -20.48 -1.37 -37.70
C VAL A 70 -20.39 -1.55 -39.21
N LEU A 71 -19.16 -1.46 -39.72
CA LEU A 71 -18.80 -1.54 -41.14
C LEU A 71 -17.96 -2.80 -41.35
N GLN A 72 -18.44 -3.72 -42.17
CA GLN A 72 -17.67 -4.87 -42.61
C GLN A 72 -16.98 -4.57 -43.94
N TRP A 73 -15.77 -5.11 -44.12
CA TRP A 73 -14.90 -4.81 -45.25
C TRP A 73 -14.27 -6.07 -45.82
N GLN A 74 -14.34 -6.26 -47.15
CA GLN A 74 -13.56 -7.31 -47.81
C GLN A 74 -12.06 -7.03 -47.71
N GLN A 75 -11.64 -5.76 -47.81
CA GLN A 75 -10.25 -5.35 -47.59
C GLN A 75 -10.21 -3.92 -47.03
N PHE A 76 -9.41 -3.68 -45.98
CA PHE A 76 -9.16 -2.35 -45.43
C PHE A 76 -7.66 -2.04 -45.44
N SER A 77 -7.20 -1.39 -46.50
CA SER A 77 -5.80 -0.98 -46.71
C SER A 77 -5.76 0.43 -47.33
N ILE A 78 -4.69 1.18 -47.07
CA ILE A 78 -4.53 2.58 -47.51
C ILE A 78 -3.12 2.75 -48.09
N GLY A 79 -2.99 2.84 -49.42
CA GLY A 79 -1.71 3.07 -50.10
C GLY A 79 -1.03 4.39 -49.71
N ALA A 80 0.28 4.51 -49.92
CA ALA A 80 1.11 5.59 -49.35
C ALA A 80 0.67 7.02 -49.72
N SER A 81 0.12 7.22 -50.93
CA SER A 81 -0.40 8.51 -51.39
C SER A 81 -1.88 8.74 -51.05
N ASN A 82 -2.54 7.80 -50.38
CA ASN A 82 -3.98 7.80 -50.17
C ASN A 82 -4.39 8.25 -48.77
N LYS A 83 -5.66 8.67 -48.61
CA LYS A 83 -6.24 9.04 -47.33
C LYS A 83 -7.66 8.49 -47.12
N VAL A 84 -7.96 8.04 -45.89
CA VAL A 84 -9.32 7.76 -45.41
C VAL A 84 -9.68 8.77 -44.32
N VAL A 85 -10.90 9.32 -44.35
CA VAL A 85 -11.43 10.27 -43.35
C VAL A 85 -12.79 9.81 -42.83
N PHE A 86 -12.91 9.55 -41.53
CA PHE A 86 -14.18 9.25 -40.85
C PHE A 86 -14.76 10.50 -40.19
N GLN A 87 -15.94 10.92 -40.66
CA GLN A 87 -16.76 11.96 -40.03
C GLN A 87 -17.86 11.31 -39.19
N LEU A 88 -17.72 11.39 -37.87
CA LEU A 88 -18.68 10.90 -36.87
C LEU A 88 -19.41 12.08 -36.19
N PRO A 89 -20.50 11.86 -35.43
CA PRO A 89 -21.28 12.94 -34.80
C PRO A 89 -20.52 13.74 -33.74
N SER A 90 -19.63 13.10 -32.97
CA SER A 90 -18.85 13.71 -31.88
C SER A 90 -17.46 13.08 -31.74
N SER A 91 -16.61 13.66 -30.89
CA SER A 91 -15.33 13.05 -30.48
C SER A 91 -15.49 11.81 -29.60
N THR A 92 -16.60 11.70 -28.89
CA THR A 92 -16.97 10.50 -28.11
C THR A 92 -17.56 9.38 -28.97
N SER A 93 -18.07 9.70 -30.17
CA SER A 93 -18.67 8.72 -31.09
C SER A 93 -17.64 7.72 -31.58
N GLN A 94 -18.07 6.48 -31.81
CA GLN A 94 -17.22 5.38 -32.24
C GLN A 94 -17.76 4.58 -33.44
N VAL A 95 -16.86 4.17 -34.33
CA VAL A 95 -17.16 3.31 -35.49
C VAL A 95 -16.30 2.04 -35.46
N LEU A 96 -16.92 0.89 -35.73
CA LEU A 96 -16.24 -0.39 -35.86
C LEU A 96 -16.04 -0.76 -37.34
N ASN A 97 -14.78 -0.93 -37.74
CA ASN A 97 -14.39 -1.51 -39.02
C ASN A 97 -13.90 -2.93 -38.78
N GLN A 98 -14.58 -3.92 -39.36
CA GLN A 98 -14.26 -5.34 -39.24
C GLN A 98 -13.90 -5.90 -40.63
N VAL A 99 -12.66 -6.37 -40.80
CA VAL A 99 -12.23 -7.01 -42.05
C VAL A 99 -12.66 -8.48 -42.04
N THR A 100 -13.37 -8.88 -43.10
CA THR A 100 -13.91 -10.24 -43.30
C THR A 100 -13.18 -11.01 -44.39
N GLY A 101 -12.35 -10.34 -45.21
CA GLY A 101 -11.44 -10.97 -46.15
C GLY A 101 -10.24 -11.65 -45.49
N GLN A 102 -9.26 -12.04 -46.32
CA GLN A 102 -8.08 -12.81 -45.90
C GLN A 102 -6.78 -11.98 -45.88
N ASP A 103 -6.82 -10.73 -46.32
CA ASP A 103 -5.64 -9.87 -46.42
C ASP A 103 -5.37 -9.11 -45.09
N PRO A 104 -4.09 -8.92 -44.70
CA PRO A 104 -3.72 -8.02 -43.62
C PRO A 104 -3.97 -6.55 -43.98
N SER A 105 -4.45 -5.77 -43.01
CA SER A 105 -4.72 -4.34 -43.18
C SER A 105 -3.41 -3.57 -43.27
N THR A 106 -3.08 -3.11 -44.48
CA THR A 106 -1.81 -2.43 -44.76
C THR A 106 -2.06 -0.94 -44.94
N ILE A 107 -1.70 -0.16 -43.92
CA ILE A 107 -1.91 1.28 -43.82
C ILE A 107 -0.58 1.98 -44.04
N LEU A 108 -0.34 2.48 -45.25
CA LEU A 108 0.86 3.23 -45.64
C LEU A 108 0.60 4.73 -45.77
N GLY A 109 -0.65 5.11 -46.06
CA GLY A 109 -1.09 6.49 -46.22
C GLY A 109 -1.63 7.11 -44.93
N SER A 110 -2.65 7.96 -45.07
CA SER A 110 -3.26 8.69 -43.95
C SER A 110 -4.62 8.14 -43.52
N LEU A 111 -4.87 8.06 -42.22
CA LEU A 111 -6.18 7.78 -41.61
C LEU A 111 -6.55 8.92 -40.66
N GLN A 112 -7.72 9.52 -40.84
CA GLN A 112 -8.17 10.65 -40.01
C GLN A 112 -9.59 10.44 -39.47
N SER A 113 -9.87 10.91 -38.25
CA SER A 113 -11.23 11.01 -37.74
C SER A 113 -11.39 12.10 -36.69
N ASN A 114 -12.58 12.68 -36.60
CA ASN A 114 -12.97 13.52 -35.47
C ASN A 114 -13.42 12.72 -34.23
N GLY A 115 -13.60 11.39 -34.34
CA GLY A 115 -14.04 10.49 -33.26
C GLY A 115 -13.16 9.23 -33.11
N LYS A 116 -13.68 8.20 -32.42
CA LYS A 116 -12.98 6.94 -32.14
C LYS A 116 -13.13 5.94 -33.30
N VAL A 117 -12.02 5.37 -33.77
CA VAL A 117 -11.99 4.37 -34.85
C VAL A 117 -11.52 3.03 -34.30
N TRP A 118 -12.33 1.99 -34.46
CA TRP A 118 -11.93 0.60 -34.25
C TRP A 118 -11.65 -0.04 -35.61
N LEU A 119 -10.56 -0.80 -35.72
CA LEU A 119 -10.12 -1.58 -36.87
C LEU A 119 -9.71 -2.98 -36.42
N LEU A 120 -10.59 -3.95 -36.65
CA LEU A 120 -10.36 -5.37 -36.35
C LEU A 120 -10.08 -6.13 -37.65
N ASN A 121 -8.88 -6.70 -37.77
CA ASN A 121 -8.51 -7.58 -38.88
C ASN A 121 -7.71 -8.78 -38.35
N PRO A 122 -8.30 -9.98 -38.23
CA PRO A 122 -7.61 -11.17 -37.74
C PRO A 122 -6.32 -11.50 -38.51
N ASN A 123 -6.26 -11.20 -39.81
CA ASN A 123 -5.09 -11.45 -40.65
C ASN A 123 -3.91 -10.50 -40.35
N GLY A 124 -4.11 -9.49 -39.49
CA GLY A 124 -3.08 -8.56 -39.02
C GLY A 124 -3.36 -7.10 -39.41
N VAL A 125 -2.70 -6.18 -38.72
CA VAL A 125 -2.76 -4.73 -38.99
C VAL A 125 -1.34 -4.16 -38.99
N VAL A 126 -0.96 -3.48 -40.07
CA VAL A 126 0.37 -2.88 -40.24
C VAL A 126 0.22 -1.41 -40.60
N PHE A 127 0.65 -0.52 -39.70
CA PHE A 127 0.88 0.89 -39.99
C PHE A 127 2.34 1.05 -40.44
N GLY A 128 2.56 1.23 -41.74
CA GLY A 128 3.91 1.24 -42.34
C GLY A 128 4.69 2.53 -42.09
N ALA A 129 5.99 2.50 -42.39
CA ALA A 129 6.84 3.69 -42.29
C ALA A 129 6.30 4.84 -43.16
N GLY A 130 6.11 6.01 -42.54
CA GLY A 130 5.50 7.19 -43.17
C GLY A 130 3.97 7.27 -43.07
N ALA A 131 3.28 6.22 -42.62
CA ALA A 131 1.84 6.26 -42.37
C ALA A 131 1.49 7.23 -41.23
N ARG A 132 0.32 7.89 -41.34
CA ARG A 132 -0.12 8.90 -40.38
C ARG A 132 -1.57 8.68 -39.95
N ILE A 133 -1.79 8.55 -38.65
CA ILE A 133 -3.10 8.27 -38.06
C ILE A 133 -3.41 9.38 -37.05
N ASP A 134 -4.35 10.28 -37.39
CA ASP A 134 -4.83 11.36 -36.50
C ASP A 134 -6.33 11.12 -36.15
N VAL A 135 -6.63 10.63 -34.94
CA VAL A 135 -8.02 10.26 -34.53
C VAL A 135 -8.31 10.73 -33.09
N ALA A 136 -9.57 10.73 -32.65
CA ALA A 136 -9.88 10.96 -31.23
C ALA A 136 -9.67 9.70 -30.36
N GLY A 137 -9.59 8.53 -30.99
CA GLY A 137 -9.16 7.28 -30.37
C GLY A 137 -8.97 6.18 -31.42
N LEU A 138 -8.04 5.26 -31.18
CA LEU A 138 -7.77 4.10 -32.03
C LEU A 138 -7.88 2.81 -31.22
N VAL A 139 -8.61 1.83 -31.76
CA VAL A 139 -8.45 0.43 -31.39
C VAL A 139 -8.05 -0.33 -32.65
N ALA A 140 -6.86 -0.91 -32.68
CA ALA A 140 -6.37 -1.69 -33.82
C ALA A 140 -5.98 -3.10 -33.34
N SER A 141 -6.61 -4.13 -33.91
CA SER A 141 -6.44 -5.49 -33.37
C SER A 141 -6.56 -6.61 -34.40
N SER A 142 -5.82 -7.69 -34.14
CA SER A 142 -6.00 -9.01 -34.78
C SER A 142 -6.86 -9.98 -33.96
N LEU A 143 -7.40 -9.53 -32.83
CA LEU A 143 -8.44 -10.25 -32.08
C LEU A 143 -9.82 -9.92 -32.67
N HIS A 144 -10.75 -10.85 -32.51
CA HIS A 144 -12.11 -10.78 -33.01
C HIS A 144 -13.12 -10.46 -31.88
N MET A 145 -14.13 -9.67 -32.20
CA MET A 145 -15.28 -9.34 -31.35
C MET A 145 -16.56 -9.44 -32.21
N GLN A 146 -17.70 -9.85 -31.65
CA GLN A 146 -18.94 -9.88 -32.45
C GLN A 146 -19.50 -8.46 -32.65
N PRO A 147 -20.15 -8.16 -33.79
CA PRO A 147 -20.85 -6.88 -33.99
C PRO A 147 -21.86 -6.55 -32.87
N SER A 148 -22.55 -7.57 -32.33
CA SER A 148 -23.48 -7.42 -31.19
C SER A 148 -22.81 -6.92 -29.92
N ASP A 149 -21.59 -7.38 -29.64
CA ASP A 149 -20.84 -7.08 -28.42
C ASP A 149 -20.44 -5.61 -28.40
N PHE A 150 -19.94 -5.09 -29.53
CA PHE A 150 -19.62 -3.67 -29.71
C PHE A 150 -20.85 -2.76 -29.57
N VAL A 151 -21.98 -3.14 -30.15
CA VAL A 151 -23.23 -2.36 -30.04
C VAL A 151 -23.73 -2.34 -28.59
N ALA A 152 -23.69 -3.49 -27.90
CA ALA A 152 -24.03 -3.60 -26.48
C ALA A 152 -23.05 -2.82 -25.56
N GLY A 153 -21.81 -2.59 -25.98
CA GLY A 153 -20.74 -2.01 -25.15
C GLY A 153 -19.96 -3.04 -24.34
N ASN A 154 -20.09 -4.33 -24.68
CA ASN A 154 -19.44 -5.46 -24.03
C ASN A 154 -18.13 -5.81 -24.77
N TYR A 155 -17.07 -5.05 -24.57
CA TYR A 155 -15.89 -5.11 -25.45
C TYR A 155 -14.94 -6.29 -25.13
N VAL A 156 -15.40 -7.52 -25.40
CA VAL A 156 -14.62 -8.76 -25.24
C VAL A 156 -14.03 -9.17 -26.59
N LEU A 157 -12.70 -9.08 -26.71
CA LEU A 157 -11.95 -9.48 -27.91
C LEU A 157 -11.21 -10.80 -27.66
N LYS A 158 -11.26 -11.73 -28.62
CA LYS A 158 -10.69 -13.08 -28.53
C LYS A 158 -9.93 -13.46 -29.81
N SER A 159 -8.84 -14.21 -29.70
CA SER A 159 -8.07 -14.70 -30.85
C SER A 159 -8.87 -15.70 -31.67
N SER A 160 -8.78 -15.59 -33.00
CA SER A 160 -9.19 -16.66 -33.91
C SER A 160 -8.07 -17.70 -34.06
N ALA A 161 -8.31 -18.76 -34.83
CA ALA A 161 -7.27 -19.72 -35.20
C ALA A 161 -6.11 -19.12 -36.05
N TYR A 162 -6.23 -17.87 -36.52
CA TYR A 162 -5.33 -17.23 -37.46
C TYR A 162 -4.89 -15.81 -37.06
N SER A 163 -5.13 -15.39 -35.80
CA SER A 163 -4.82 -14.03 -35.33
C SER A 163 -3.32 -13.68 -35.47
N ALA A 164 -2.99 -12.76 -36.39
CA ALA A 164 -1.62 -12.36 -36.70
C ALA A 164 -1.11 -11.19 -35.84
N SER A 165 -0.01 -10.54 -36.24
CA SER A 165 0.57 -9.41 -35.50
C SER A 165 -0.14 -8.07 -35.75
N VAL A 166 -0.05 -7.17 -34.77
CA VAL A 166 -0.29 -5.72 -34.94
C VAL A 166 1.06 -5.01 -34.92
N ILE A 167 1.35 -4.17 -35.92
CA ILE A 167 2.65 -3.54 -36.13
C ILE A 167 2.47 -2.04 -36.41
N ASN A 168 3.15 -1.19 -35.64
CA ASN A 168 3.31 0.23 -35.93
C ASN A 168 4.77 0.59 -36.27
N GLN A 169 4.96 1.14 -37.47
CA GLN A 169 6.17 1.77 -37.99
C GLN A 169 5.93 3.24 -38.38
N GLY A 170 4.69 3.71 -38.30
CA GLY A 170 4.27 5.06 -38.63
C GLY A 170 4.03 5.92 -37.39
N THR A 171 3.21 6.96 -37.55
CA THR A 171 2.88 7.92 -36.48
C THR A 171 1.39 7.87 -36.16
N ILE A 172 1.06 7.45 -34.94
CA ILE A 172 -0.31 7.40 -34.40
C ILE A 172 -0.48 8.51 -33.36
N ARG A 173 -1.53 9.32 -33.49
CA ARG A 173 -1.80 10.49 -32.63
C ARG A 173 -3.26 10.58 -32.21
N THR A 174 -3.48 10.89 -30.92
CA THR A 174 -4.77 11.38 -30.41
C THR A 174 -4.58 12.78 -29.80
N PRO A 175 -4.71 13.87 -30.60
CA PRO A 175 -4.20 15.19 -30.22
C PRO A 175 -4.88 15.90 -29.03
N TYR A 176 -5.99 15.36 -28.52
CA TYR A 176 -6.84 16.00 -27.52
C TYR A 176 -7.14 15.06 -26.32
N GLY A 177 -6.16 14.23 -25.94
CA GLY A 177 -6.40 13.06 -25.10
C GLY A 177 -7.00 11.90 -25.91
N GLY A 178 -7.69 10.98 -25.26
CA GLY A 178 -8.24 9.78 -25.88
C GLY A 178 -7.39 8.53 -25.63
N GLN A 179 -7.49 7.55 -26.52
CA GLN A 179 -6.97 6.19 -26.28
C GLN A 179 -6.39 5.57 -27.56
N VAL A 180 -5.23 4.90 -27.49
CA VAL A 180 -4.67 4.06 -28.56
C VAL A 180 -4.41 2.66 -28.00
N LEU A 181 -5.11 1.65 -28.53
CA LEU A 181 -4.94 0.25 -28.12
C LEU A 181 -4.53 -0.60 -29.31
N LEU A 182 -3.32 -1.18 -29.25
CA LEU A 182 -2.80 -2.15 -30.22
C LEU A 182 -2.82 -3.54 -29.59
N MET A 183 -3.60 -4.48 -30.13
CA MET A 183 -3.93 -5.74 -29.43
C MET A 183 -3.89 -6.97 -30.36
N GLY A 184 -3.24 -8.06 -29.95
CA GLY A 184 -3.17 -9.31 -30.73
C GLY A 184 -2.22 -10.33 -30.10
N PRO A 185 -1.97 -11.50 -30.71
CA PRO A 185 -0.97 -12.45 -30.19
C PRO A 185 0.48 -11.94 -30.27
N SER A 186 0.76 -10.88 -31.03
CA SER A 186 2.00 -10.12 -30.92
C SER A 186 1.80 -8.66 -31.36
N VAL A 187 2.47 -7.75 -30.66
CA VAL A 187 2.38 -6.30 -30.89
C VAL A 187 3.79 -5.72 -31.01
N HIS A 188 4.05 -4.97 -32.10
CA HIS A 188 5.34 -4.35 -32.36
C HIS A 188 5.18 -2.84 -32.58
N ASN A 189 5.91 -2.02 -31.82
CA ASN A 189 6.04 -0.59 -32.09
C ASN A 189 7.51 -0.24 -32.38
N SER A 190 7.80 0.16 -33.62
CA SER A 190 9.05 0.82 -34.02
C SER A 190 8.81 2.22 -34.60
N GLY A 191 7.56 2.69 -34.58
CA GLY A 191 7.15 4.05 -34.93
C GLY A 191 6.90 4.91 -33.69
N THR A 192 6.00 5.88 -33.82
CA THR A 192 5.62 6.80 -32.74
C THR A 192 4.14 6.67 -32.41
N ILE A 193 3.82 6.65 -31.12
CA ILE A 193 2.46 6.76 -30.58
C ILE A 193 2.42 7.94 -29.60
N GLU A 194 1.53 8.90 -29.80
CA GLU A 194 1.34 10.06 -28.92
C GLU A 194 -0.14 10.22 -28.54
N THR A 195 -0.44 10.06 -27.25
CA THR A 195 -1.78 10.23 -26.66
C THR A 195 -1.71 11.14 -25.42
N PRO A 196 -1.40 12.45 -25.54
CA PRO A 196 -1.13 13.33 -24.40
C PRO A 196 -2.27 13.32 -23.38
N GLY A 197 -1.97 13.04 -22.10
CA GLY A 197 -2.95 12.86 -21.03
C GLY A 197 -3.85 11.61 -21.12
N GLY A 198 -4.02 11.05 -22.32
CA GLY A 198 -4.78 9.84 -22.60
C GLY A 198 -4.03 8.53 -22.36
N GLN A 199 -4.59 7.42 -22.85
CA GLN A 199 -4.07 6.07 -22.66
C GLN A 199 -3.41 5.51 -23.93
N SER A 200 -2.25 4.88 -23.79
CA SER A 200 -1.64 4.04 -24.84
C SER A 200 -1.42 2.61 -24.32
N ALA A 201 -2.03 1.62 -24.96
CA ALA A 201 -1.94 0.21 -24.58
C ALA A 201 -1.36 -0.69 -25.69
N LEU A 202 -0.38 -1.52 -25.34
CA LEU A 202 0.21 -2.55 -26.21
C LEU A 202 -0.03 -3.94 -25.58
N LEU A 203 -1.04 -4.67 -26.07
CA LEU A 203 -1.50 -5.91 -25.45
C LEU A 203 -1.22 -7.13 -26.33
N ALA A 204 -0.18 -7.88 -25.98
CA ALA A 204 0.02 -9.23 -26.46
C ALA A 204 -0.83 -10.22 -25.63
N THR A 205 -1.90 -10.74 -26.21
CA THR A 205 -2.79 -11.73 -25.56
C THR A 205 -3.66 -12.50 -26.57
N SER A 206 -4.26 -13.61 -26.13
CA SER A 206 -5.34 -14.33 -26.80
C SER A 206 -6.74 -13.83 -26.42
N GLN A 207 -6.92 -13.12 -25.29
CA GLN A 207 -8.20 -12.53 -24.90
C GLN A 207 -8.00 -11.26 -24.05
N VAL A 208 -8.80 -10.24 -24.34
CA VAL A 208 -8.94 -9.06 -23.48
C VAL A 208 -10.42 -8.66 -23.38
N GLU A 209 -10.80 -8.21 -22.19
CA GLU A 209 -12.08 -7.56 -21.89
C GLU A 209 -11.76 -6.08 -21.55
N LEU A 210 -12.30 -5.15 -22.34
CA LEU A 210 -12.13 -3.71 -22.14
C LEU A 210 -13.39 -3.16 -21.48
N VAL A 211 -13.22 -2.48 -20.35
CA VAL A 211 -14.32 -1.89 -19.58
C VAL A 211 -14.25 -0.37 -19.70
N ASP A 212 -15.31 0.22 -20.27
CA ASP A 212 -15.52 1.66 -20.24
C ASP A 212 -15.98 2.06 -18.83
N THR A 213 -15.03 2.58 -18.05
CA THR A 213 -15.20 3.03 -16.66
C THR A 213 -15.90 4.39 -16.57
N GLY A 214 -16.06 5.09 -17.71
CA GLY A 214 -16.30 6.51 -17.83
C GLY A 214 -15.05 7.38 -17.65
N THR A 215 -14.01 6.90 -16.94
CA THR A 215 -12.77 7.65 -16.69
C THR A 215 -11.93 7.78 -17.99
N PRO A 216 -10.94 8.69 -18.09
CA PRO A 216 -10.12 8.84 -19.32
C PRO A 216 -9.30 7.59 -19.70
N PHE A 217 -9.24 6.58 -18.83
CA PHE A 217 -8.57 5.31 -19.09
C PHE A 217 -9.61 4.17 -19.11
N MET A 218 -9.61 3.35 -20.16
CA MET A 218 -10.36 2.09 -20.12
C MET A 218 -9.65 1.13 -19.16
N ALA A 219 -10.41 0.52 -18.25
CA ALA A 219 -9.91 -0.59 -17.48
C ALA A 219 -9.81 -1.82 -18.40
N MET A 220 -8.77 -2.62 -18.20
CA MET A 220 -8.46 -3.74 -19.09
C MET A 220 -8.22 -5.00 -18.27
N ARG A 221 -8.99 -6.04 -18.58
CA ARG A 221 -8.83 -7.36 -17.98
C ARG A 221 -8.21 -8.28 -19.02
N VAL A 222 -6.95 -8.64 -18.78
CA VAL A 222 -6.16 -9.57 -19.62
C VAL A 222 -6.03 -10.88 -18.83
N PRO A 223 -6.87 -11.91 -19.08
CA PRO A 223 -6.93 -13.10 -18.21
C PRO A 223 -5.65 -13.94 -18.24
N VAL A 224 -4.96 -13.93 -19.39
CA VAL A 224 -3.58 -14.44 -19.55
C VAL A 224 -2.89 -13.53 -20.56
N ALA A 225 -1.77 -12.92 -20.17
CA ALA A 225 -0.92 -12.19 -21.10
C ALA A 225 -0.08 -13.20 -21.91
N ALA A 226 -0.09 -13.12 -23.24
CA ALA A 226 0.33 -14.22 -24.12
C ALA A 226 1.03 -13.72 -25.40
N GLY A 227 2.09 -14.41 -25.83
CA GLY A 227 2.90 -13.95 -26.97
C GLY A 227 3.80 -12.77 -26.59
N GLN A 228 4.13 -11.89 -27.54
CA GLN A 228 5.19 -10.89 -27.33
C GLN A 228 4.80 -9.46 -27.71
N VAL A 229 5.12 -8.51 -26.82
CA VAL A 229 5.24 -7.08 -27.14
C VAL A 229 6.71 -6.72 -27.37
N ARG A 230 6.99 -5.93 -28.42
CA ARG A 230 8.28 -5.24 -28.59
C ARG A 230 8.06 -3.75 -28.81
N ASN A 231 8.75 -2.90 -28.05
CA ASN A 231 8.83 -1.46 -28.31
C ASN A 231 10.28 -1.05 -28.57
N SER A 232 10.61 -0.75 -29.82
CA SER A 232 11.85 -0.09 -30.24
C SER A 232 11.63 1.35 -30.73
N GLY A 233 10.36 1.79 -30.79
CA GLY A 233 9.95 3.15 -31.13
C GLY A 233 9.69 4.02 -29.90
N SER A 234 8.76 4.95 -30.03
CA SER A 234 8.33 5.86 -28.96
C SER A 234 6.84 5.69 -28.63
N VAL A 235 6.50 5.72 -27.34
CA VAL A 235 5.12 5.86 -26.84
C VAL A 235 5.10 6.96 -25.79
N ALA A 236 4.27 7.98 -25.99
CA ALA A 236 4.08 9.09 -25.05
C ALA A 236 2.58 9.23 -24.71
N ALA A 237 2.22 9.15 -23.43
CA ALA A 237 0.82 9.15 -22.99
C ALA A 237 0.64 9.77 -21.59
N GLY A 238 -0.60 9.90 -21.10
CA GLY A 238 -0.88 10.06 -19.68
C GLY A 238 -0.69 8.75 -18.90
N ARG A 239 -1.23 7.65 -19.46
CA ARG A 239 -1.07 6.29 -18.96
C ARG A 239 -0.57 5.35 -20.06
N ILE A 240 0.43 4.51 -19.75
CA ILE A 240 0.98 3.49 -20.64
C ILE A 240 0.74 2.08 -20.05
N ASP A 241 0.10 1.20 -20.80
CA ASP A 241 -0.23 -0.17 -20.38
C ASP A 241 0.40 -1.19 -21.36
N ILE A 242 1.27 -2.08 -20.88
CA ILE A 242 1.95 -3.07 -21.72
C ILE A 242 1.81 -4.46 -21.09
N TYR A 243 1.24 -5.40 -21.85
CA TYR A 243 0.95 -6.76 -21.39
C TYR A 243 1.45 -7.79 -22.41
N GLY A 244 2.15 -8.86 -21.97
CA GLY A 244 2.52 -9.98 -22.85
C GLY A 244 2.94 -11.26 -22.10
N ALA A 245 3.37 -12.31 -22.80
CA ALA A 245 4.20 -13.34 -22.17
C ALA A 245 5.69 -12.95 -22.16
N VAL A 246 6.11 -12.16 -23.14
CA VAL A 246 7.39 -11.45 -23.11
C VAL A 246 7.15 -9.98 -23.45
N VAL A 247 7.70 -9.09 -22.63
CA VAL A 247 7.78 -7.64 -22.91
C VAL A 247 9.24 -7.30 -23.16
N ASN A 248 9.55 -6.78 -24.35
CA ASN A 248 10.90 -6.33 -24.70
C ASN A 248 10.86 -4.83 -25.02
N GLN A 249 11.42 -4.02 -24.13
CA GLN A 249 11.44 -2.56 -24.20
C GLN A 249 12.87 -2.09 -24.52
N GLN A 250 13.01 -1.45 -25.67
CA GLN A 250 14.28 -1.02 -26.27
C GLN A 250 14.28 0.47 -26.61
N GLY A 251 13.12 1.03 -26.92
CA GLY A 251 12.93 2.42 -27.30
C GLY A 251 12.60 3.31 -26.10
N SER A 252 11.65 4.23 -26.27
CA SER A 252 11.20 5.15 -25.22
C SER A 252 9.74 4.93 -24.86
N LEU A 253 9.43 4.94 -23.56
CA LEU A 253 8.10 5.01 -22.98
C LEU A 253 8.08 6.22 -22.03
N VAL A 254 7.16 7.16 -22.26
CA VAL A 254 7.06 8.40 -21.48
C VAL A 254 5.61 8.61 -21.02
N ALA A 255 5.38 8.51 -19.71
CA ALA A 255 4.09 8.81 -19.09
C ALA A 255 4.11 10.20 -18.45
N THR A 256 3.21 11.09 -18.87
CA THR A 256 3.01 12.46 -18.37
C THR A 256 1.53 12.82 -18.37
N GLY A 257 0.93 13.02 -17.19
CA GLY A 257 -0.45 13.48 -17.07
C GLY A 257 -0.62 14.95 -17.49
N MET A 258 -1.87 15.43 -17.56
CA MET A 258 -2.19 16.79 -18.04
C MET A 258 -2.64 17.73 -16.93
N GLY A 259 -1.69 18.40 -16.28
CA GLY A 259 -1.93 19.37 -15.20
C GLY A 259 -0.68 19.62 -14.35
N THR A 260 -0.71 20.63 -13.48
CA THR A 260 0.47 21.08 -12.72
C THR A 260 1.01 20.08 -11.68
N ASN A 261 0.20 19.08 -11.27
CA ASN A 261 0.65 17.91 -10.50
C ASN A 261 0.21 16.59 -11.17
N ALA A 262 -0.12 16.59 -12.47
CA ALA A 262 -0.69 15.41 -13.12
C ALA A 262 0.41 14.39 -13.44
N GLN A 263 0.61 13.46 -12.50
CA GLN A 263 1.61 12.41 -12.59
C GLN A 263 1.23 11.36 -13.65
N GLY A 264 2.22 10.95 -14.45
CA GLY A 264 2.05 9.85 -15.41
C GLY A 264 2.03 8.48 -14.73
N GLU A 265 1.45 7.50 -15.41
CA GLU A 265 1.44 6.10 -14.96
C GLU A 265 1.90 5.14 -16.05
N MET A 266 2.60 4.08 -15.63
CA MET A 266 3.01 3.01 -16.51
C MET A 266 2.88 1.63 -15.83
N VAL A 267 2.32 0.66 -16.55
CA VAL A 267 2.23 -0.75 -16.13
C VAL A 267 2.85 -1.62 -17.21
N LEU A 268 3.92 -2.35 -16.89
CA LEU A 268 4.53 -3.38 -17.74
C LEU A 268 4.35 -4.74 -17.07
N ARG A 269 3.43 -5.58 -17.56
CA ARG A 269 3.19 -6.93 -17.03
C ARG A 269 3.54 -8.02 -18.04
N ALA A 270 4.32 -9.00 -17.61
CA ALA A 270 4.58 -10.21 -18.38
C ALA A 270 4.16 -11.47 -17.61
N SER A 271 3.59 -12.47 -18.31
CA SER A 271 3.43 -13.80 -17.71
C SER A 271 4.76 -14.58 -17.64
N GLY A 272 5.71 -14.21 -18.51
CA GLY A 272 7.13 -14.55 -18.45
C GLY A 272 7.98 -13.29 -18.27
N ASN A 273 8.94 -13.03 -19.17
CA ASN A 273 10.01 -12.03 -18.94
C ASN A 273 9.66 -10.59 -19.32
N VAL A 274 10.24 -9.64 -18.59
CA VAL A 274 10.35 -8.22 -18.96
C VAL A 274 11.83 -7.86 -19.13
N ASP A 275 12.26 -7.58 -20.36
CA ASP A 275 13.59 -7.06 -20.67
C ASP A 275 13.52 -5.55 -20.95
N LEU A 276 14.10 -4.73 -20.07
CA LEU A 276 14.31 -3.29 -20.29
C LEU A 276 15.78 -3.11 -20.74
N THR A 277 16.02 -3.08 -22.05
CA THR A 277 17.37 -3.27 -22.61
C THR A 277 18.27 -2.05 -22.42
N ALA A 278 19.59 -2.22 -22.51
CA ALA A 278 20.53 -1.10 -22.46
C ALA A 278 20.18 -0.04 -23.52
N GLY A 279 20.08 1.22 -23.10
CA GLY A 279 19.63 2.33 -23.93
C GLY A 279 18.11 2.57 -23.98
N SER A 280 17.27 1.68 -23.41
CA SER A 280 15.82 1.93 -23.31
C SER A 280 15.50 2.96 -22.23
N GLU A 281 14.49 3.79 -22.45
CA GLU A 281 13.97 4.73 -21.44
C GLU A 281 12.54 4.38 -21.02
N THR A 282 12.29 4.37 -19.71
CA THR A 282 10.98 4.13 -19.10
C THR A 282 10.72 5.24 -18.09
N ARG A 283 10.11 6.35 -18.52
CA ARG A 283 9.98 7.58 -17.71
C ARG A 283 8.54 7.86 -17.31
N ALA A 284 8.33 8.21 -16.04
CA ALA A 284 7.07 8.78 -15.54
C ALA A 284 7.40 9.84 -14.47
N ALA A 285 7.77 11.06 -14.89
CA ALA A 285 8.34 12.07 -14.01
C ALA A 285 7.40 12.42 -12.83
N GLY A 286 7.87 12.18 -11.60
CA GLY A 286 7.08 12.30 -10.36
C GLY A 286 5.95 11.27 -10.19
N GLY A 287 5.72 10.36 -11.15
CA GLY A 287 4.57 9.45 -11.20
C GLY A 287 4.86 7.99 -10.91
N LYS A 288 4.04 7.07 -11.41
CA LYS A 288 4.12 5.64 -11.06
C LYS A 288 4.59 4.76 -12.22
N VAL A 289 5.55 3.88 -11.95
CA VAL A 289 5.91 2.76 -12.84
C VAL A 289 5.77 1.45 -12.07
N THR A 290 4.92 0.55 -12.57
CA THR A 290 4.77 -0.82 -12.03
C THR A 290 5.28 -1.82 -13.06
N VAL A 291 6.16 -2.73 -12.66
CA VAL A 291 6.68 -3.82 -13.51
C VAL A 291 6.44 -5.16 -12.84
N GLU A 292 5.69 -6.05 -13.50
CA GLU A 292 5.30 -7.36 -12.96
C GLU A 292 5.74 -8.49 -13.89
N SER A 293 6.24 -9.57 -13.31
CA SER A 293 6.49 -10.85 -14.00
C SER A 293 5.84 -11.99 -13.20
N ASP A 294 4.88 -12.70 -13.80
CA ASP A 294 4.15 -13.76 -13.09
C ASP A 294 5.06 -14.99 -12.83
N ASN A 295 5.89 -15.41 -13.80
CA ASN A 295 6.67 -16.64 -13.76
C ASN A 295 8.10 -16.51 -14.35
N GLY A 296 8.65 -15.30 -14.49
CA GLY A 296 9.88 -15.06 -15.25
C GLY A 296 10.89 -14.13 -14.57
N THR A 297 11.64 -13.41 -15.41
CA THR A 297 12.65 -12.44 -15.00
C THR A 297 12.27 -11.02 -15.40
N ILE A 298 12.38 -10.06 -14.47
CA ILE A 298 12.53 -8.63 -14.79
C ILE A 298 14.02 -8.32 -14.86
N ALA A 299 14.49 -7.85 -16.02
CA ALA A 299 15.89 -7.51 -16.25
C ALA A 299 16.05 -6.05 -16.67
N VAL A 300 16.49 -5.20 -15.75
CA VAL A 300 16.70 -3.77 -15.95
C VAL A 300 18.15 -3.52 -16.37
N ARG A 301 18.34 -3.08 -17.63
CA ARG A 301 19.64 -2.74 -18.21
C ARG A 301 19.68 -1.34 -18.83
N GLY A 302 18.51 -0.71 -19.03
CA GLY A 302 18.33 0.71 -19.34
C GLY A 302 17.79 1.51 -18.14
N LEU A 303 17.14 2.63 -18.41
CA LEU A 303 16.64 3.58 -17.39
C LEU A 303 15.15 3.36 -17.06
N VAL A 304 14.83 3.35 -15.76
CA VAL A 304 13.48 3.48 -15.21
C VAL A 304 13.46 4.67 -14.25
N ASP A 305 12.71 5.71 -14.58
CA ASP A 305 12.85 7.02 -13.95
C ASP A 305 11.51 7.69 -13.61
N VAL A 306 11.28 7.94 -12.32
CA VAL A 306 10.17 8.71 -11.77
C VAL A 306 10.65 9.96 -11.01
N SER A 307 11.90 10.38 -11.24
CA SER A 307 12.46 11.59 -10.65
C SER A 307 11.62 12.83 -10.99
N ALA A 308 11.52 13.76 -10.04
CA ALA A 308 10.77 15.00 -10.20
C ALA A 308 11.75 16.18 -10.36
N PRO A 309 11.65 17.00 -11.42
CA PRO A 309 12.40 18.25 -11.54
C PRO A 309 12.15 19.20 -10.35
N SER A 310 10.91 19.22 -9.85
CA SER A 310 10.45 19.99 -8.69
C SER A 310 9.23 19.31 -8.07
N GLY A 311 9.13 19.33 -6.73
CA GLY A 311 8.15 18.54 -6.00
C GLY A 311 8.70 17.16 -5.65
N ASN A 312 7.87 16.35 -4.99
CA ASN A 312 8.27 15.02 -4.55
C ASN A 312 8.34 14.07 -5.75
N ALA A 313 9.31 13.15 -5.71
CA ALA A 313 9.47 12.14 -6.76
C ALA A 313 8.49 10.97 -6.60
N GLY A 314 8.34 10.20 -7.68
CA GLY A 314 7.27 9.22 -7.83
C GLY A 314 7.53 7.85 -7.18
N SER A 315 6.82 6.83 -7.67
CA SER A 315 6.90 5.45 -7.20
C SER A 315 7.31 4.47 -8.31
N ILE A 316 8.20 3.54 -7.97
CA ILE A 316 8.60 2.40 -8.79
C ILE A 316 8.33 1.13 -7.97
N ASP A 317 7.42 0.27 -8.45
CA ASP A 317 7.12 -1.04 -7.89
C ASP A 317 7.56 -2.12 -8.91
N MET A 318 8.42 -3.07 -8.50
CA MET A 318 8.84 -4.19 -9.35
C MET A 318 8.77 -5.52 -8.61
N HIS A 319 8.05 -6.48 -9.21
CA HIS A 319 7.78 -7.79 -8.60
C HIS A 319 7.97 -8.93 -9.62
N ALA A 320 8.82 -9.90 -9.29
CA ALA A 320 9.09 -11.07 -10.12
C ALA A 320 9.63 -12.24 -9.31
N PRO A 321 9.58 -13.49 -9.82
CA PRO A 321 10.41 -14.58 -9.33
C PRO A 321 11.90 -14.21 -9.34
N ASN A 322 12.38 -13.62 -10.44
CA ASN A 322 13.78 -13.20 -10.59
C ASN A 322 13.85 -11.72 -11.00
N LEU A 323 14.61 -10.90 -10.28
CA LEU A 323 14.76 -9.47 -10.57
C LEU A 323 16.26 -9.09 -10.61
N GLU A 324 16.75 -8.66 -11.77
CA GLU A 324 18.14 -8.19 -11.96
C GLU A 324 18.17 -6.73 -12.42
N VAL A 325 18.77 -5.84 -11.61
CA VAL A 325 19.24 -4.51 -12.05
C VAL A 325 20.72 -4.63 -12.44
N GLY A 326 20.98 -4.85 -13.73
CA GLY A 326 22.32 -5.08 -14.28
C GLY A 326 23.22 -3.85 -14.23
N ASN A 327 24.51 -4.00 -14.56
CA ASN A 327 25.54 -2.95 -14.38
C ASN A 327 25.19 -1.58 -15.01
N THR A 328 24.44 -1.56 -16.11
CA THR A 328 24.00 -0.35 -16.83
C THR A 328 22.56 0.06 -16.52
N GLY A 329 21.85 -0.70 -15.69
CA GLY A 329 20.50 -0.38 -15.26
C GLY A 329 20.50 0.81 -14.31
N GLU A 330 19.53 1.70 -14.46
CA GLU A 330 19.33 2.83 -13.57
C GLU A 330 17.86 2.89 -13.14
N VAL A 331 17.61 2.95 -11.83
CA VAL A 331 16.28 3.00 -11.23
C VAL A 331 16.22 4.22 -10.31
N THR A 332 15.50 5.26 -10.72
CA THR A 332 15.61 6.60 -10.12
C THR A 332 14.28 7.22 -9.74
N ALA A 333 14.20 7.72 -8.50
CA ALA A 333 13.06 8.43 -7.93
C ALA A 333 13.56 9.65 -7.12
N ASN A 334 14.36 10.51 -7.74
CA ASN A 334 15.01 11.64 -7.07
C ASN A 334 14.19 12.93 -7.20
N ALA A 335 14.07 13.72 -6.14
CA ALA A 335 13.73 15.13 -6.28
C ALA A 335 14.99 15.91 -6.71
N LEU A 336 14.96 16.53 -7.88
CA LEU A 336 16.16 17.09 -8.51
C LEU A 336 16.50 18.49 -8.00
N ALA A 337 15.51 19.30 -7.62
CA ALA A 337 15.72 20.66 -7.09
C ALA A 337 15.19 20.85 -5.67
N SER A 338 13.91 20.53 -5.42
CA SER A 338 13.26 20.69 -4.11
C SER A 338 12.08 19.74 -3.97
N GLY A 339 11.93 19.09 -2.83
CA GLY A 339 10.92 18.07 -2.59
C GLY A 339 11.57 16.77 -2.11
N ASP A 340 10.75 15.81 -1.72
CA ASP A 340 11.20 14.58 -1.08
C ASP A 340 11.54 13.49 -2.12
N GLY A 341 12.48 12.62 -1.78
CA GLY A 341 12.79 11.43 -2.57
C GLY A 341 11.59 10.48 -2.62
N GLY A 342 11.45 9.80 -3.76
CA GLY A 342 10.31 8.91 -4.03
C GLY A 342 10.43 7.52 -3.41
N ARG A 343 9.60 6.59 -3.87
CA ARG A 343 9.57 5.20 -3.39
C ARG A 343 10.02 4.23 -4.48
N ILE A 344 10.99 3.38 -4.17
CA ILE A 344 11.46 2.29 -5.06
C ILE A 344 11.34 0.98 -4.29
N VAL A 345 10.60 0.01 -4.81
CA VAL A 345 10.53 -1.35 -4.27
C VAL A 345 10.89 -2.35 -5.35
N LEU A 346 11.95 -3.12 -5.10
CA LEU A 346 12.42 -4.19 -5.96
C LEU A 346 12.33 -5.50 -5.17
N TRP A 347 11.39 -6.36 -5.54
CA TRP A 347 11.18 -7.66 -4.88
C TRP A 347 11.37 -8.81 -5.88
N GLY A 348 12.41 -9.60 -5.64
CA GLY A 348 12.59 -10.91 -6.27
C GLY A 348 12.13 -12.02 -5.33
N TYR A 349 11.24 -12.91 -5.74
CA TYR A 349 10.80 -14.01 -4.87
C TYR A 349 11.89 -15.08 -4.68
N ASP A 350 12.53 -15.52 -5.78
CA ASP A 350 13.62 -16.49 -5.81
C ASP A 350 15.01 -15.84 -5.85
N LEU A 351 15.13 -14.71 -6.55
CA LEU A 351 16.39 -13.98 -6.76
C LEU A 351 16.16 -12.46 -6.85
N MET A 352 16.84 -11.71 -5.99
CA MET A 352 16.97 -10.24 -6.10
C MET A 352 18.44 -9.85 -6.28
N ARG A 353 18.77 -9.21 -7.39
CA ARG A 353 20.14 -8.82 -7.78
C ARG A 353 20.23 -7.34 -8.15
N THR A 354 21.21 -6.62 -7.59
CA THR A 354 21.50 -5.22 -7.94
C THR A 354 22.98 -4.96 -8.21
N LYS A 355 23.26 -4.29 -9.33
CA LYS A 355 24.59 -3.84 -9.76
C LYS A 355 24.56 -2.42 -10.35
N GLY A 356 23.44 -2.08 -10.99
CA GLY A 356 23.15 -0.75 -11.52
C GLY A 356 22.89 0.32 -10.45
N LEU A 357 22.56 1.53 -10.88
CA LEU A 357 22.23 2.65 -9.99
C LEU A 357 20.80 2.50 -9.45
N ILE A 358 20.63 2.67 -8.14
CA ILE A 358 19.32 2.82 -7.51
C ILE A 358 19.37 4.05 -6.59
N ALA A 359 18.50 5.04 -6.80
CA ALA A 359 18.53 6.29 -6.04
C ALA A 359 17.16 6.96 -5.88
N ALA A 360 16.85 7.38 -4.65
CA ALA A 360 15.63 8.09 -4.26
C ALA A 360 15.97 9.28 -3.35
N ARG A 361 16.72 10.24 -3.90
CA ARG A 361 17.29 11.37 -3.14
C ARG A 361 16.31 12.52 -2.92
N GLY A 362 16.46 13.19 -1.78
CA GLY A 362 15.79 14.46 -1.47
C GLY A 362 16.43 15.64 -2.20
N GLY A 363 15.68 16.72 -2.36
CA GLY A 363 16.03 17.86 -3.21
C GLY A 363 17.28 18.63 -2.79
N LEU A 364 18.01 19.14 -3.79
CA LEU A 364 19.24 19.95 -3.64
C LEU A 364 19.07 21.32 -2.94
N THR A 365 17.86 21.65 -2.46
CA THR A 365 17.57 22.89 -1.71
C THR A 365 16.70 22.66 -0.47
N ARG A 366 15.87 21.61 -0.46
CA ARG A 366 15.03 21.13 0.64
C ARG A 366 14.38 19.79 0.27
N GLY A 367 14.02 19.02 1.29
CA GLY A 367 13.23 17.79 1.17
C GLY A 367 13.99 16.58 1.69
N ASP A 368 13.24 15.64 2.26
CA ASP A 368 13.75 14.44 2.91
C ASP A 368 14.08 13.34 1.88
N GLY A 369 14.86 12.35 2.29
CA GLY A 369 15.24 11.22 1.45
C GLY A 369 14.10 10.20 1.32
N GLY A 370 14.04 9.53 0.18
CA GLY A 370 12.98 8.58 -0.15
C GLY A 370 13.12 7.20 0.50
N PHE A 371 12.31 6.27 0.01
CA PHE A 371 12.33 4.86 0.42
C PHE A 371 12.85 3.98 -0.71
N ILE A 372 13.78 3.07 -0.40
CA ILE A 372 14.34 2.10 -1.33
C ILE A 372 14.29 0.72 -0.67
N GLU A 373 13.73 -0.26 -1.33
CA GLU A 373 13.70 -1.65 -0.87
C GLU A 373 14.31 -2.59 -1.91
N THR A 374 15.12 -3.53 -1.41
CA THR A 374 15.75 -4.61 -2.20
C THR A 374 15.64 -5.93 -1.43
N SER A 375 14.47 -6.56 -1.50
CA SER A 375 14.10 -7.70 -0.64
C SER A 375 13.95 -9.01 -1.44
N THR A 376 14.07 -10.15 -0.75
CA THR A 376 13.89 -11.47 -1.37
C THR A 376 13.70 -12.59 -0.35
N HIS A 377 12.86 -13.57 -0.68
CA HIS A 377 12.73 -14.81 0.07
C HIS A 377 13.78 -15.87 -0.30
N GLY A 378 14.59 -15.62 -1.34
CA GLY A 378 15.60 -16.54 -1.86
C GLY A 378 17.00 -15.93 -1.89
N ALA A 379 17.65 -15.94 -3.05
CA ALA A 379 19.01 -15.48 -3.24
C ALA A 379 19.09 -13.94 -3.34
N LEU A 380 20.01 -13.33 -2.58
CA LEU A 380 20.25 -11.90 -2.55
C LEU A 380 21.66 -11.56 -3.05
N ASP A 381 21.79 -10.85 -4.17
CA ASP A 381 23.07 -10.43 -4.78
C ASP A 381 23.14 -8.90 -4.96
N ILE A 382 23.44 -8.19 -3.88
CA ILE A 382 23.63 -6.73 -3.90
C ILE A 382 25.12 -6.44 -4.08
N GLN A 383 25.49 -5.76 -5.16
CA GLN A 383 26.89 -5.41 -5.51
C GLN A 383 27.12 -3.89 -5.57
N ARG A 384 26.09 -3.09 -5.30
CA ARG A 384 26.16 -1.62 -5.24
C ARG A 384 25.14 -1.09 -4.24
N ALA A 385 25.60 -0.25 -3.31
CA ALA A 385 24.73 0.40 -2.35
C ALA A 385 23.79 1.41 -3.05
N PRO A 386 22.48 1.43 -2.73
CA PRO A 386 21.57 2.46 -3.20
C PRO A 386 21.77 3.77 -2.44
N SER A 387 21.07 4.83 -2.84
CA SER A 387 21.21 6.16 -2.23
C SER A 387 19.88 6.89 -2.08
N ALA A 388 19.40 7.01 -0.84
CA ALA A 388 18.26 7.83 -0.45
C ALA A 388 18.71 9.07 0.35
N ALA A 389 19.82 9.68 -0.08
CA ALA A 389 20.44 10.81 0.59
C ALA A 389 19.63 12.10 0.44
N ALA A 390 19.64 12.95 1.47
CA ALA A 390 19.05 14.29 1.45
C ALA A 390 20.05 15.33 1.99
N PRO A 391 20.63 16.20 1.14
CA PRO A 391 21.62 17.19 1.61
C PRO A 391 21.04 18.29 2.51
N PHE A 392 19.73 18.51 2.45
CA PHE A 392 19.00 19.58 3.18
C PHE A 392 17.70 19.07 3.82
N GLY A 393 17.67 17.80 4.23
CA GLY A 393 16.53 17.13 4.86
C GLY A 393 16.99 15.93 5.69
N LYS A 394 16.03 15.12 6.17
CA LYS A 394 16.31 13.85 6.84
C LYS A 394 16.79 12.82 5.82
N ALA A 395 17.72 11.96 6.23
CA ALA A 395 18.11 10.78 5.46
C ALA A 395 16.88 9.90 5.14
N GLY A 396 16.83 9.34 3.93
CA GLY A 396 15.83 8.34 3.52
C GLY A 396 16.19 6.93 3.98
N LYS A 397 15.33 5.94 3.74
CA LYS A 397 15.51 4.56 4.21
C LYS A 397 15.84 3.60 3.06
N TRP A 398 16.89 2.80 3.24
CA TRP A 398 17.12 1.56 2.50
C TRP A 398 16.70 0.37 3.37
N LEU A 399 15.79 -0.48 2.86
CA LEU A 399 15.33 -1.72 3.48
C LEU A 399 15.86 -2.95 2.72
N ILE A 400 16.30 -3.96 3.48
CA ILE A 400 16.68 -5.28 3.02
C ILE A 400 15.96 -6.31 3.92
N ASP A 401 15.01 -7.08 3.39
CA ASP A 401 14.23 -8.05 4.18
C ASP A 401 14.24 -9.48 3.55
N PRO A 402 15.11 -10.39 4.05
CA PRO A 402 15.12 -11.82 3.72
C PRO A 402 14.75 -12.70 4.94
N TYR A 403 15.05 -14.01 4.91
CA TYR A 403 14.72 -14.92 6.03
C TYR A 403 15.74 -14.96 7.18
N ASP A 404 16.96 -15.42 6.90
CA ASP A 404 18.09 -15.23 7.80
C ASP A 404 19.16 -14.49 7.02
N ILE A 405 19.91 -13.60 7.67
CA ILE A 405 20.96 -12.82 7.00
C ILE A 405 22.24 -12.72 7.82
N THR A 406 23.35 -13.04 7.17
CA THR A 406 24.70 -12.85 7.72
C THR A 406 25.37 -11.65 7.06
N LEU A 407 25.78 -10.68 7.86
CA LEU A 407 26.58 -9.53 7.39
C LEU A 407 28.06 -9.94 7.35
N VAL A 408 28.65 -9.90 6.15
CA VAL A 408 29.97 -10.47 5.83
C VAL A 408 30.93 -9.39 5.30
N ALA A 409 32.24 -9.68 5.30
CA ALA A 409 33.25 -8.73 4.85
C ALA A 409 33.20 -8.49 3.33
N GLY A 410 33.45 -7.25 2.90
CA GLY A 410 33.51 -6.87 1.48
C GLY A 410 32.24 -6.18 0.96
N ALA A 411 32.21 -5.95 -0.35
CA ALA A 411 31.20 -5.14 -1.05
C ALA A 411 30.19 -5.97 -1.89
N GLY A 412 29.94 -7.22 -1.51
CA GLY A 412 29.00 -8.09 -2.21
C GLY A 412 28.63 -9.35 -1.44
N SER A 413 27.62 -10.05 -1.92
CA SER A 413 27.11 -11.31 -1.34
C SER A 413 28.02 -12.50 -1.69
N SER A 414 28.33 -13.34 -0.70
CA SER A 414 29.28 -14.45 -0.79
C SER A 414 28.65 -15.83 -0.99
N ASN A 415 27.32 -15.92 -0.92
CA ASN A 415 26.55 -17.16 -0.89
C ASN A 415 25.83 -17.52 -2.22
N ILE A 416 26.32 -17.06 -3.38
CA ILE A 416 25.64 -17.28 -4.68
C ILE A 416 26.57 -17.93 -5.71
N GLY A 417 26.12 -19.03 -6.31
CA GLY A 417 26.90 -19.77 -7.30
C GLY A 417 27.03 -19.01 -8.62
N GLY A 418 28.25 -18.90 -9.17
CA GLY A 418 28.55 -18.17 -10.40
C GLY A 418 28.08 -18.83 -11.72
N GLY A 419 27.00 -19.62 -11.69
CA GLY A 419 26.47 -20.32 -12.86
C GLY A 419 25.45 -19.50 -13.67
N PRO A 420 25.00 -20.01 -14.84
CA PRO A 420 23.90 -19.40 -15.60
C PRO A 420 22.53 -19.60 -14.93
N PHE A 421 22.43 -20.52 -13.96
CA PHE A 421 21.30 -20.68 -13.05
C PHE A 421 21.80 -20.32 -11.64
N TYR A 422 21.33 -19.21 -11.09
CA TYR A 422 21.80 -18.67 -9.82
C TYR A 422 21.09 -19.32 -8.62
N THR A 423 21.48 -20.55 -8.29
CA THR A 423 21.11 -21.15 -7.01
C THR A 423 21.90 -20.51 -5.87
N GLY A 424 21.22 -20.12 -4.79
CA GLY A 424 21.87 -19.81 -3.53
C GLY A 424 22.66 -21.01 -3.00
N ALA A 425 23.83 -20.77 -2.42
CA ALA A 425 24.72 -21.80 -1.86
C ALA A 425 24.29 -22.27 -0.45
N GLY A 426 23.08 -21.89 -0.03
CA GLY A 426 22.46 -22.13 1.27
C GLY A 426 21.25 -21.22 1.43
N ASN A 427 20.45 -21.43 2.46
CA ASN A 427 19.20 -20.70 2.67
C ASN A 427 19.42 -19.31 3.31
N THR A 428 20.47 -19.15 4.13
CA THR A 428 20.82 -17.86 4.76
C THR A 428 21.39 -16.90 3.72
N ALA A 429 20.82 -15.70 3.62
CA ALA A 429 21.29 -14.61 2.77
C ALA A 429 22.62 -14.04 3.30
N THR A 430 23.40 -13.42 2.43
CA THR A 430 24.59 -12.66 2.84
C THR A 430 24.61 -11.26 2.24
N LEU A 431 25.13 -10.30 3.00
CA LEU A 431 25.27 -8.91 2.58
C LEU A 431 26.63 -8.36 3.01
N GLY A 432 27.36 -7.75 2.07
CA GLY A 432 28.66 -7.15 2.33
C GLY A 432 28.55 -5.88 3.18
N VAL A 433 29.28 -5.80 4.30
CA VAL A 433 29.26 -4.65 5.21
C VAL A 433 29.71 -3.34 4.55
N ASP A 434 30.53 -3.39 3.49
CA ASP A 434 31.00 -2.20 2.77
C ASP A 434 29.83 -1.47 2.08
N LEU A 435 28.75 -2.20 1.75
CA LEU A 435 27.54 -1.63 1.15
C LEU A 435 26.74 -0.82 2.19
N ILE A 436 26.62 -1.37 3.40
CA ILE A 436 25.96 -0.73 4.54
C ILE A 436 26.71 0.54 4.94
N THR A 437 28.03 0.47 5.09
CA THR A 437 28.85 1.63 5.46
C THR A 437 28.86 2.68 4.36
N THR A 438 28.88 2.29 3.08
CA THR A 438 28.73 3.22 1.94
C THR A 438 27.39 3.99 2.00
N ALA A 439 26.27 3.32 2.26
CA ALA A 439 24.96 3.96 2.36
C ALA A 439 24.87 4.91 3.57
N LEU A 440 25.32 4.48 4.75
CA LEU A 440 25.32 5.29 5.97
C LEU A 440 26.21 6.54 5.84
N ILE A 441 27.43 6.40 5.32
CA ILE A 441 28.36 7.53 5.08
C ILE A 441 27.77 8.51 4.05
N ALA A 442 27.04 8.00 3.04
CA ALA A 442 26.34 8.82 2.06
C ALA A 442 25.05 9.49 2.59
N GLY A 443 24.70 9.34 3.87
CA GLY A 443 23.49 9.95 4.46
C GLY A 443 22.20 9.22 4.09
N THR A 444 22.23 7.90 3.99
CA THR A 444 21.06 7.01 3.82
C THR A 444 20.93 6.13 5.06
N ASN A 445 19.76 6.10 5.69
CA ASN A 445 19.47 5.15 6.78
C ASN A 445 19.41 3.74 6.21
N VAL A 446 19.88 2.75 6.96
CA VAL A 446 19.85 1.34 6.52
C VAL A 446 19.08 0.51 7.53
N SER A 447 18.20 -0.35 7.03
CA SER A 447 17.49 -1.36 7.80
C SER A 447 17.70 -2.74 7.18
N VAL A 448 18.19 -3.64 8.01
CA VAL A 448 18.24 -5.08 7.72
C VAL A 448 17.17 -5.72 8.59
N ALA A 449 16.07 -6.14 7.98
CA ALA A 449 14.98 -6.85 8.63
C ALA A 449 15.09 -8.37 8.38
N THR A 450 14.23 -9.16 9.02
CA THR A 450 13.93 -10.53 8.58
C THR A 450 12.46 -10.91 8.73
N GLY A 451 11.97 -11.75 7.82
CA GLY A 451 10.60 -12.26 7.79
C GLY A 451 10.27 -13.30 8.87
N GLY A 452 9.01 -13.30 9.34
CA GLY A 452 8.52 -14.19 10.41
C GLY A 452 7.83 -15.49 9.96
N VAL A 453 7.38 -16.30 10.93
CA VAL A 453 6.68 -17.58 10.66
C VAL A 453 5.36 -17.34 9.94
N GLY A 454 5.16 -18.02 8.82
CA GLY A 454 4.00 -17.86 7.95
C GLY A 454 4.39 -17.34 6.56
N SER A 455 5.51 -16.60 6.45
CA SER A 455 6.18 -16.39 5.17
C SER A 455 6.75 -17.73 4.65
N PRO A 456 6.83 -17.93 3.31
CA PRO A 456 7.22 -19.21 2.69
C PRO A 456 8.73 -19.55 2.84
N GLY A 457 9.15 -19.89 4.06
CA GLY A 457 10.52 -20.29 4.41
C GLY A 457 10.55 -21.14 5.68
N THR A 458 11.62 -21.92 5.88
CA THR A 458 11.80 -22.83 7.04
C THR A 458 12.80 -22.31 8.07
N GLN A 459 13.12 -21.02 8.00
CA GLN A 459 14.25 -20.39 8.66
C GLN A 459 13.89 -19.71 9.97
N ALA A 460 14.90 -19.21 10.67
CA ALA A 460 14.76 -18.71 12.04
C ALA A 460 14.15 -17.30 12.11
N GLY A 461 14.48 -16.44 11.15
CA GLY A 461 14.31 -15.00 11.31
C GLY A 461 15.53 -14.34 11.95
N ASP A 462 16.73 -14.91 11.81
CA ASP A 462 17.94 -14.47 12.53
C ASP A 462 18.81 -13.48 11.73
N ILE A 463 19.40 -12.51 12.44
CA ILE A 463 20.42 -11.59 11.90
C ILE A 463 21.76 -11.85 12.59
N THR A 464 22.82 -12.08 11.82
CA THR A 464 24.19 -12.30 12.34
C THR A 464 25.18 -11.28 11.79
N VAL A 465 25.83 -10.53 12.67
CA VAL A 465 26.94 -9.62 12.32
C VAL A 465 28.26 -10.39 12.40
N ALA A 466 28.72 -10.91 11.26
CA ALA A 466 29.92 -11.76 11.16
C ALA A 466 31.17 -11.04 10.62
N ALA A 467 31.08 -9.75 10.30
CA ALA A 467 32.20 -8.89 9.93
C ALA A 467 32.12 -7.53 10.63
N PRO A 468 33.25 -6.84 10.92
CA PRO A 468 33.23 -5.54 11.56
C PRO A 468 32.56 -4.47 10.68
N ILE A 469 31.70 -3.64 11.27
CA ILE A 469 31.03 -2.52 10.59
C ILE A 469 31.72 -1.23 11.05
N THR A 470 32.26 -0.42 10.14
CA THR A 470 32.89 0.87 10.49
C THR A 470 32.42 1.98 9.56
N ALA A 471 31.76 3.00 10.11
CA ALA A 471 31.27 4.16 9.37
C ALA A 471 31.72 5.48 10.03
N ASN A 472 32.26 6.40 9.24
CA ASN A 472 32.63 7.75 9.66
C ASN A 472 31.62 8.74 9.08
N LEU A 473 30.73 9.25 9.92
CA LEU A 473 29.48 9.90 9.54
C LEU A 473 29.70 11.38 9.22
N THR A 474 30.02 11.66 7.96
CA THR A 474 30.25 13.01 7.42
C THR A 474 29.00 13.66 6.83
N GLY A 475 27.94 12.90 6.53
CA GLY A 475 26.64 13.39 6.08
C GLY A 475 25.75 13.91 7.22
N GLY A 476 24.43 13.90 7.04
CA GLY A 476 23.49 14.18 8.13
C GLY A 476 23.42 13.06 9.17
N ASN A 477 22.63 13.26 10.24
CA ASN A 477 22.31 12.19 11.19
C ASN A 477 21.58 11.04 10.45
N VAL A 478 21.92 9.81 10.81
CA VAL A 478 21.32 8.58 10.22
C VAL A 478 20.90 7.60 11.31
N PHE A 479 20.10 6.60 10.94
CA PHE A 479 19.92 5.39 11.75
C PHE A 479 20.44 4.14 11.02
N PHE A 480 20.90 3.17 11.81
CA PHE A 480 21.13 1.81 11.35
C PHE A 480 20.25 0.89 12.18
N GLU A 481 19.41 0.11 11.51
CA GLU A 481 18.38 -0.74 12.11
C GLU A 481 18.68 -2.21 11.77
N LEU A 482 18.73 -3.06 12.80
CA LEU A 482 18.65 -4.51 12.66
C LEU A 482 17.30 -4.93 13.26
N ASN A 483 16.45 -5.60 12.49
CA ASN A 483 15.10 -5.98 12.90
C ASN A 483 14.85 -7.48 12.66
N ALA A 484 15.30 -8.31 13.58
CA ALA A 484 15.16 -9.76 13.47
C ALA A 484 13.74 -10.20 13.84
N ALA A 485 13.10 -11.05 13.03
CA ALA A 485 11.89 -11.76 13.47
C ALA A 485 12.17 -12.63 14.71
N ARG A 486 13.38 -13.21 14.84
CA ARG A 486 13.86 -13.91 16.04
C ARG A 486 15.08 -13.21 16.67
N ASP A 487 16.30 -13.69 16.48
CA ASP A 487 17.48 -13.28 17.27
C ASP A 487 18.49 -12.41 16.49
N ILE A 488 19.20 -11.55 17.21
CA ILE A 488 20.35 -10.79 16.69
C ILE A 488 21.64 -11.28 17.35
N TYR A 489 22.64 -11.63 16.55
CA TYR A 489 23.99 -12.01 17.01
C TYR A 489 25.04 -10.97 16.62
N LEU A 490 25.49 -10.18 17.59
CA LEU A 490 26.53 -9.15 17.42
C LEU A 490 27.91 -9.77 17.72
N ASN A 491 28.48 -10.46 16.74
CA ASN A 491 29.73 -11.22 16.89
C ASN A 491 30.99 -10.47 16.45
N GLN A 492 30.87 -9.28 15.84
CA GLN A 492 32.00 -8.46 15.38
C GLN A 492 31.79 -6.97 15.67
N PRO A 493 32.88 -6.19 15.88
CA PRO A 493 32.75 -4.81 16.35
C PRO A 493 32.01 -3.90 15.38
N MET A 494 31.17 -3.03 15.92
CA MET A 494 30.47 -1.98 15.16
C MET A 494 31.00 -0.63 15.62
N THR A 495 31.42 0.26 14.71
CA THR A 495 32.12 1.50 15.04
C THR A 495 31.59 2.67 14.21
N PHE A 496 31.01 3.66 14.89
CA PHE A 496 30.41 4.84 14.30
C PHE A 496 31.09 6.11 14.82
N THR A 497 31.85 6.77 13.95
CA THR A 497 32.63 7.98 14.26
C THR A 497 32.13 9.17 13.45
N GLY A 498 32.73 10.35 13.64
CA GLY A 498 32.31 11.60 13.00
C GLY A 498 31.49 12.51 13.93
N PRO A 499 31.17 13.75 13.48
CA PRO A 499 30.47 14.74 14.29
C PRO A 499 28.94 14.53 14.38
N ASN A 500 28.37 13.76 13.45
CA ASN A 500 26.92 13.51 13.34
C ASN A 500 26.53 12.22 14.07
N SER A 501 25.31 12.15 14.60
CA SER A 501 24.87 10.97 15.38
C SER A 501 24.41 9.81 14.50
N VAL A 502 24.58 8.60 15.03
CA VAL A 502 23.79 7.43 14.62
C VAL A 502 22.80 7.06 15.72
N LEU A 503 21.57 6.73 15.32
CA LEU A 503 20.68 5.92 16.13
C LEU A 503 20.84 4.45 15.70
N LEU A 504 21.47 3.64 16.53
CA LEU A 504 21.55 2.19 16.31
C LEU A 504 20.30 1.54 16.92
N ILE A 505 19.40 1.03 16.10
CA ILE A 505 18.16 0.40 16.56
C ILE A 505 18.26 -1.11 16.41
N LEU A 506 17.94 -1.84 17.48
CA LEU A 506 17.96 -3.29 17.53
C LEU A 506 16.58 -3.79 17.93
N PHE A 507 15.84 -4.31 16.95
CA PHE A 507 14.56 -4.99 17.11
C PHE A 507 14.73 -6.51 16.97
N THR A 508 13.90 -7.25 17.69
CA THR A 508 13.89 -8.73 17.72
C THR A 508 12.43 -9.20 17.75
N GLY A 509 12.18 -10.51 17.75
CA GLY A 509 10.99 -11.09 18.40
C GLY A 509 9.60 -10.72 17.85
N ALA A 510 9.40 -10.75 16.53
CA ALA A 510 8.05 -10.84 15.97
C ALA A 510 7.39 -12.21 16.23
N VAL A 511 8.18 -13.26 16.47
CA VAL A 511 7.70 -14.67 16.40
C VAL A 511 7.91 -15.53 17.65
N SER A 512 8.70 -15.09 18.64
CA SER A 512 9.03 -15.92 19.80
C SER A 512 8.95 -15.17 21.12
N SER A 513 8.61 -15.87 22.20
CA SER A 513 8.50 -15.30 23.55
C SER A 513 9.85 -15.11 24.26
N ASN A 514 10.96 -15.50 23.63
CA ASN A 514 12.28 -15.64 24.27
C ASN A 514 13.42 -15.08 23.39
N ALA A 515 13.10 -14.19 22.43
CA ALA A 515 14.07 -13.63 21.50
C ALA A 515 15.18 -12.85 22.23
N PHE A 516 16.37 -12.72 21.62
CA PHE A 516 17.47 -11.97 22.22
C PHE A 516 18.35 -11.20 21.23
N VAL A 517 18.96 -10.14 21.77
CA VAL A 517 20.12 -9.45 21.18
C VAL A 517 21.36 -9.94 21.93
N ARG A 518 22.21 -10.75 21.29
CA ARG A 518 23.43 -11.29 21.88
C ARG A 518 24.64 -10.42 21.54
N LEU A 519 25.12 -9.68 22.52
CA LEU A 519 26.30 -8.84 22.45
C LEU A 519 27.56 -9.63 22.84
N ASN A 520 28.31 -10.10 21.85
CA ASN A 520 29.57 -10.82 22.01
C ASN A 520 30.80 -9.95 21.67
N THR A 521 30.63 -8.62 21.57
CA THR A 521 31.61 -7.72 20.93
C THR A 521 31.52 -6.29 21.45
N THR A 522 32.28 -5.37 20.86
CA THR A 522 32.24 -3.93 21.21
C THR A 522 31.45 -3.12 20.18
N LEU A 523 30.46 -2.35 20.66
CA LEU A 523 29.80 -1.29 19.90
C LEU A 523 30.44 0.05 20.27
N ASN A 524 31.17 0.67 19.36
CA ASN A 524 31.73 2.01 19.52
C ASN A 524 30.78 3.02 18.86
N LEU A 525 30.06 3.79 19.66
CA LEU A 525 29.22 4.89 19.21
C LEU A 525 29.94 6.22 19.48
N ASN A 526 29.59 7.28 18.75
CA ASN A 526 30.05 8.63 19.10
C ASN A 526 29.19 9.25 20.22
N ALA A 527 29.66 10.34 20.84
CA ALA A 527 29.05 10.91 22.04
C ALA A 527 27.59 11.39 21.88
N ASN A 528 27.13 11.61 20.64
CA ASN A 528 25.76 12.04 20.32
C ASN A 528 24.85 10.86 19.89
N SER A 529 25.37 9.63 19.90
CA SER A 529 24.72 8.44 19.36
C SER A 529 24.09 7.58 20.46
N LEU A 530 23.08 6.80 20.09
CA LEU A 530 22.27 6.00 21.01
C LEU A 530 22.10 4.57 20.47
N ALA A 531 22.33 3.57 21.32
CA ALA A 531 21.81 2.21 21.11
C ALA A 531 20.38 2.12 21.67
N SER A 532 19.39 1.97 20.80
CA SER A 532 17.97 1.82 21.15
C SER A 532 17.54 0.37 20.95
N MET A 533 17.07 -0.28 22.00
CA MET A 533 16.55 -1.65 21.96
C MET A 533 15.03 -1.64 22.19
N ASN A 534 14.30 -2.02 21.15
CA ASN A 534 12.86 -1.83 21.00
C ASN A 534 12.25 -3.15 20.54
N ASN A 535 11.12 -3.60 21.10
CA ASN A 535 10.52 -4.87 20.68
C ASN A 535 9.01 -4.96 21.00
N ALA A 536 8.21 -5.50 20.07
CA ALA A 536 6.80 -5.86 20.27
C ALA A 536 6.59 -7.22 20.99
N GLY A 537 7.53 -8.16 20.87
CA GLY A 537 7.59 -9.47 21.51
C GLY A 537 8.96 -9.84 22.12
N ARG A 538 9.13 -9.51 23.41
CA ARG A 538 9.95 -10.27 24.38
C ARG A 538 11.49 -10.32 24.24
N GLY A 539 12.09 -9.42 23.48
CA GLY A 539 13.55 -9.35 23.27
C GLY A 539 14.38 -8.99 24.51
N THR A 540 15.36 -9.81 24.87
CA THR A 540 16.31 -9.55 25.99
C THR A 540 17.73 -9.24 25.48
N LEU A 541 18.43 -8.26 26.07
CA LEU A 541 19.86 -8.04 25.82
C LEU A 541 20.70 -9.06 26.62
N VAL A 542 21.54 -9.84 25.94
CA VAL A 542 22.36 -10.90 26.55
C VAL A 542 23.81 -10.89 26.08
N GLY A 543 24.70 -11.62 26.76
CA GLY A 543 26.10 -11.78 26.37
C GLY A 543 27.09 -11.05 27.28
N SER A 544 28.31 -10.82 26.80
CA SER A 544 29.44 -10.33 27.61
C SER A 544 30.31 -9.28 26.90
N GLY A 545 29.69 -8.43 26.08
CA GLY A 545 30.37 -7.38 25.32
C GLY A 545 30.23 -5.96 25.92
N VAL A 546 30.62 -4.98 25.12
CA VAL A 546 30.78 -3.57 25.55
C VAL A 546 30.04 -2.62 24.63
N ILE A 547 29.36 -1.62 25.18
CA ILE A 547 28.80 -0.48 24.45
C ILE A 547 29.55 0.76 24.92
N ASN A 548 30.24 1.46 24.01
CA ASN A 548 30.84 2.77 24.27
C ASN A 548 29.89 3.82 23.69
N GLY A 549 29.14 4.52 24.56
CA GLY A 549 28.03 5.40 24.18
C GLY A 549 26.75 5.11 24.96
N ASN A 550 25.75 5.97 24.77
CA ASN A 550 24.49 5.90 25.51
C ASN A 550 23.59 4.77 25.02
N THR A 551 22.80 4.20 25.93
CA THR A 551 21.92 3.06 25.68
C THR A 551 20.52 3.29 26.26
N ALA A 552 19.48 2.93 25.52
CA ALA A 552 18.09 2.97 25.98
C ALA A 552 17.34 1.69 25.60
N LEU A 553 16.58 1.15 26.56
CA LEU A 553 15.53 0.17 26.31
C LEU A 553 14.18 0.91 26.26
N ALA A 554 13.37 0.68 25.23
CA ALA A 554 12.03 1.30 25.09
C ALA A 554 10.88 0.28 25.10
N SER A 555 11.08 -0.89 25.73
CA SER A 555 10.06 -1.93 25.88
C SER A 555 10.19 -2.67 27.21
N THR A 556 9.18 -3.44 27.61
CA THR A 556 9.06 -4.14 28.91
C THR A 556 9.96 -5.38 29.06
N TYR A 557 11.12 -5.38 28.40
CA TYR A 557 12.12 -6.45 28.46
C TYR A 557 13.50 -5.83 28.67
N GLY A 558 14.38 -6.55 29.37
CA GLY A 558 15.58 -5.96 29.95
C GLY A 558 16.89 -6.64 29.57
N ILE A 559 17.78 -6.79 30.57
CA ILE A 559 19.17 -7.18 30.39
C ILE A 559 19.44 -8.42 31.23
N ALA A 560 20.11 -9.41 30.66
CA ALA A 560 20.62 -10.59 31.34
C ALA A 560 22.07 -10.85 30.86
N PRO A 561 23.10 -10.35 31.57
CA PRO A 561 24.50 -10.62 31.24
C PRO A 561 24.74 -12.14 31.11
N GLY A 562 25.55 -12.57 30.15
CA GLY A 562 25.76 -13.97 29.75
C GLY A 562 24.56 -14.65 29.07
N GLY A 563 23.34 -14.37 29.55
CA GLY A 563 22.05 -14.90 29.10
C GLY A 563 21.48 -15.91 30.09
N VAL A 564 20.17 -16.17 30.00
CA VAL A 564 19.42 -16.99 30.98
C VAL A 564 20.10 -18.35 31.26
N GLY A 565 20.70 -18.48 32.43
CA GLY A 565 21.38 -19.70 32.90
C GLY A 565 22.90 -19.75 32.67
N GLY A 566 23.52 -18.69 32.17
CA GLY A 566 24.96 -18.62 31.92
C GLY A 566 25.57 -17.28 32.34
N ILE A 567 26.67 -17.33 33.09
CA ILE A 567 27.27 -16.12 33.70
C ILE A 567 27.97 -15.24 32.65
N GLY A 568 27.80 -13.91 32.75
CA GLY A 568 28.53 -12.95 31.92
C GLY A 568 28.66 -11.54 32.48
N SER A 569 29.21 -10.63 31.66
CA SER A 569 29.48 -9.24 32.04
C SER A 569 29.24 -8.28 30.86
N ILE A 570 28.22 -7.43 30.96
CA ILE A 570 27.95 -6.37 29.97
C ILE A 570 28.46 -5.04 30.53
N THR A 571 29.14 -4.25 29.69
CA THR A 571 29.65 -2.91 30.07
C THR A 571 29.08 -1.84 29.15
N ILE A 572 28.57 -0.74 29.71
CA ILE A 572 28.01 0.42 29.02
C ILE A 572 28.80 1.66 29.48
N ASN A 573 29.77 2.09 28.67
CA ASN A 573 30.53 3.31 28.88
C ASN A 573 29.74 4.52 28.34
N GLY A 574 28.64 4.84 29.03
CA GLY A 574 27.69 5.89 28.72
C GLY A 574 26.51 5.86 29.72
N ASP A 575 25.45 6.61 29.43
CA ASP A 575 24.20 6.56 30.19
C ASP A 575 23.35 5.33 29.80
N LEU A 576 22.57 4.80 30.74
CA LEU A 576 21.61 3.71 30.54
C LEU A 576 20.20 4.15 30.94
N SER A 577 19.25 4.09 30.01
CA SER A 577 17.82 4.29 30.28
C SER A 577 17.04 2.98 30.19
N LEU A 578 16.32 2.63 31.26
CA LEU A 578 15.49 1.42 31.33
C LEU A 578 14.00 1.77 31.26
N PHE A 579 13.24 1.10 30.39
CA PHE A 579 11.80 1.30 30.29
C PHE A 579 11.08 0.85 31.57
N PRO A 580 10.03 1.57 32.04
CA PRO A 580 9.21 1.14 33.17
C PRO A 580 8.62 -0.27 33.00
N GLY A 581 9.04 -1.23 33.83
CA GLY A 581 8.63 -2.63 33.74
C GLY A 581 9.46 -3.48 32.77
N SER A 582 10.67 -3.06 32.42
CA SER A 582 11.75 -3.95 31.95
C SER A 582 12.35 -4.75 33.11
N SER A 583 13.10 -5.84 32.85
CA SER A 583 13.71 -6.68 33.91
C SER A 583 15.23 -6.82 33.80
N LEU A 584 15.96 -6.42 34.84
CA LEU A 584 17.37 -6.77 35.01
C LEU A 584 17.45 -8.16 35.64
N GLN A 585 17.94 -9.15 34.90
CA GLN A 585 18.10 -10.52 35.39
C GLN A 585 19.56 -10.80 35.72
N ILE A 586 19.80 -11.42 36.87
CA ILE A 586 21.13 -11.69 37.42
C ILE A 586 21.22 -13.15 37.86
N ASP A 587 22.03 -13.94 37.19
CA ASP A 587 22.44 -15.28 37.59
C ASP A 587 23.59 -15.24 38.61
N ILE A 588 23.50 -16.07 39.65
CA ILE A 588 24.52 -16.23 40.69
C ILE A 588 24.93 -17.70 40.81
N GLY A 589 26.17 -18.01 40.42
CA GLY A 589 26.80 -19.34 40.44
C GLY A 589 28.14 -19.40 41.19
N GLY A 590 28.58 -18.29 41.80
CA GLY A 590 29.88 -18.14 42.43
C GLY A 590 30.13 -16.70 42.89
N THR A 591 31.29 -16.44 43.49
CA THR A 591 31.61 -15.16 44.16
C THR A 591 32.31 -14.10 43.30
N THR A 592 32.75 -14.44 42.09
CA THR A 592 33.53 -13.53 41.23
C THR A 592 32.63 -12.75 40.27
N PRO A 593 32.75 -11.42 40.13
CA PRO A 593 31.98 -10.67 39.14
C PRO A 593 32.27 -11.16 37.70
N GLY A 594 31.25 -11.17 36.85
CA GLY A 594 31.34 -11.49 35.42
C GLY A 594 31.77 -12.92 35.07
N SER A 595 31.94 -13.80 36.06
CA SER A 595 32.53 -15.14 35.90
C SER A 595 32.07 -16.17 36.93
N GLY A 596 31.63 -15.73 38.11
CA GLY A 596 30.82 -16.50 39.07
C GLY A 596 29.39 -15.98 39.21
N TYR A 597 29.16 -14.67 39.05
CA TYR A 597 27.83 -14.06 38.99
C TYR A 597 27.78 -12.94 37.95
N ASP A 598 26.58 -12.62 37.46
CA ASP A 598 26.37 -11.64 36.40
C ASP A 598 26.74 -10.21 36.81
N GLN A 599 27.31 -9.47 35.86
CA GLN A 599 27.65 -8.07 36.05
C GLN A 599 27.14 -7.18 34.91
N LEU A 600 26.51 -6.06 35.28
CA LEU A 600 26.21 -4.94 34.42
C LEU A 600 26.99 -3.73 34.93
N ASN A 601 27.98 -3.27 34.15
CA ASN A 601 28.80 -2.12 34.49
C ASN A 601 28.36 -0.92 33.66
N VAL A 602 27.95 0.18 34.30
CA VAL A 602 27.59 1.43 33.63
C VAL A 602 28.57 2.53 34.07
N SER A 603 29.05 3.39 33.17
CA SER A 603 29.93 4.50 33.55
C SER A 603 29.19 5.82 33.81
N GLY A 604 28.04 6.01 33.15
CA GLY A 604 27.20 7.21 33.26
C GLY A 604 26.05 7.04 34.26
N ASN A 605 24.95 7.73 33.99
CA ASN A 605 23.73 7.71 34.78
C ASN A 605 22.82 6.53 34.39
N VAL A 606 22.20 5.90 35.38
CA VAL A 606 21.13 4.92 35.19
C VAL A 606 19.78 5.57 35.51
N LEU A 607 18.89 5.66 34.50
CA LEU A 607 17.47 5.90 34.72
C LEU A 607 16.80 4.55 34.99
N ASN A 608 16.48 4.27 36.26
CA ASN A 608 15.92 2.99 36.67
C ASN A 608 14.39 3.08 36.86
N GLY A 609 13.70 2.08 36.33
CA GLY A 609 12.29 1.77 36.54
C GLY A 609 12.02 0.30 36.25
N SER A 610 13.00 -0.56 36.53
CA SER A 610 13.01 -1.97 36.17
C SER A 610 12.71 -2.88 37.37
N ASP A 611 12.32 -4.12 37.10
CA ASP A 611 12.31 -5.19 38.09
C ASP A 611 13.68 -5.88 38.15
N LEU A 612 14.19 -6.16 39.35
CA LEU A 612 15.39 -6.97 39.55
C LEU A 612 14.98 -8.43 39.79
N VAL A 613 15.46 -9.34 38.94
CA VAL A 613 15.17 -10.79 39.00
C VAL A 613 16.46 -11.56 39.27
N ILE A 614 16.53 -12.28 40.38
CA ILE A 614 17.74 -12.98 40.81
C ILE A 614 17.53 -14.50 40.69
N ARG A 615 18.48 -15.19 40.07
CA ARG A 615 18.41 -16.64 39.77
C ARG A 615 19.67 -17.35 40.29
N GLN A 616 19.49 -18.49 40.96
CA GLN A 616 20.61 -19.32 41.43
C GLN A 616 20.96 -20.33 40.33
N VAL A 617 22.25 -20.41 39.97
CA VAL A 617 22.75 -21.37 38.97
C VAL A 617 23.87 -22.25 39.50
N GLY A 618 24.16 -23.35 38.81
CA GLY A 618 25.24 -24.29 39.16
C GLY A 618 25.10 -24.99 40.53
N GLY A 619 23.97 -24.85 41.21
CA GLY A 619 23.78 -25.35 42.58
C GLY A 619 24.53 -24.54 43.66
N PHE A 620 25.04 -23.36 43.34
CA PHE A 620 25.82 -22.53 44.27
C PHE A 620 24.97 -21.97 45.41
N VAL A 621 25.32 -22.34 46.65
CA VAL A 621 24.73 -21.77 47.87
C VAL A 621 25.76 -20.82 48.50
N PRO A 622 25.51 -19.50 48.54
CA PRO A 622 26.42 -18.54 49.15
C PRO A 622 26.38 -18.61 50.68
N GLN A 623 27.51 -18.29 51.31
CA GLN A 623 27.57 -18.12 52.77
C GLN A 623 26.82 -16.86 53.20
N ALA A 624 26.07 -16.92 54.29
CA ALA A 624 25.36 -15.75 54.82
C ALA A 624 26.30 -14.58 55.13
N GLY A 625 25.90 -13.37 54.74
CA GLY A 625 26.74 -12.17 54.75
C GLY A 625 27.62 -11.99 53.50
N ALA A 626 27.70 -12.97 52.60
CA ALA A 626 28.30 -12.77 51.27
C ALA A 626 27.59 -11.65 50.50
N SER A 627 28.38 -10.88 49.76
CA SER A 627 27.99 -9.66 49.05
C SER A 627 28.28 -9.78 47.56
N PHE A 628 27.33 -9.37 46.73
CA PHE A 628 27.44 -9.30 45.27
C PHE A 628 27.15 -7.87 44.80
N SER A 629 27.86 -7.40 43.77
CA SER A 629 27.64 -6.08 43.16
C SER A 629 27.31 -6.23 41.66
N PRO A 630 26.10 -6.72 41.33
CA PRO A 630 25.74 -7.06 39.95
C PRO A 630 25.47 -5.85 39.06
N LEU A 631 25.27 -4.66 39.63
CA LEU A 631 25.11 -3.41 38.89
C LEU A 631 26.04 -2.35 39.49
N THR A 632 26.90 -1.77 38.65
CA THR A 632 27.69 -0.57 38.96
C THR A 632 27.30 0.58 38.04
N PHE A 633 27.43 1.82 38.51
CA PHE A 633 27.04 3.03 37.76
C PHE A 633 27.88 4.26 38.17
N GLY A 634 27.89 5.31 37.35
CA GLY A 634 28.38 6.63 37.75
C GLY A 634 27.37 7.35 38.67
N SER A 635 26.09 7.31 38.30
CA SER A 635 24.96 7.74 39.13
C SER A 635 23.71 6.91 38.83
N VAL A 636 22.71 6.99 39.71
CA VAL A 636 21.40 6.35 39.50
C VAL A 636 20.30 7.32 39.89
N SER A 637 19.17 7.22 39.21
CA SER A 637 17.94 7.96 39.51
C SER A 637 16.73 7.08 39.22
N GLY A 638 15.79 7.03 40.17
CA GLY A 638 14.76 5.98 40.23
C GLY A 638 15.25 4.73 40.96
N ASP A 639 14.31 3.98 41.52
CA ASP A 639 14.53 2.70 42.22
C ASP A 639 14.14 1.51 41.31
N PHE A 640 14.34 0.28 41.79
CA PHE A 640 13.70 -0.88 41.17
C PHE A 640 12.21 -0.95 41.57
N ASN A 641 11.33 -1.31 40.64
CA ASN A 641 9.90 -1.49 40.91
C ASN A 641 9.66 -2.65 41.89
N SER A 642 10.39 -3.75 41.70
CA SER A 642 10.43 -4.89 42.61
C SER A 642 11.80 -5.57 42.60
N VAL A 643 12.03 -6.39 43.62
CA VAL A 643 13.17 -7.31 43.69
C VAL A 643 12.59 -8.69 43.93
N SER A 644 12.88 -9.61 43.02
CA SER A 644 12.31 -10.96 42.99
C SER A 644 13.38 -12.02 42.86
N PHE A 645 13.05 -13.22 43.32
CA PHE A 645 13.88 -14.40 43.26
C PHE A 645 13.09 -15.45 42.47
N ASP A 646 13.73 -16.16 41.55
CA ASP A 646 13.09 -17.33 40.94
C ASP A 646 12.91 -18.42 42.01
N ALA A 647 11.65 -18.79 42.24
CA ALA A 647 11.23 -19.68 43.32
C ALA A 647 11.74 -21.12 43.17
N ALA A 648 12.37 -21.46 42.05
CA ALA A 648 12.92 -22.80 41.79
C ALA A 648 14.03 -23.23 42.75
N SER A 649 14.79 -22.30 43.37
CA SER A 649 15.91 -22.69 44.26
C SER A 649 16.42 -21.59 45.20
N THR A 650 15.94 -21.57 46.44
CA THR A 650 16.63 -20.88 47.56
C THR A 650 16.47 -21.61 48.89
N SER A 651 17.53 -21.55 49.71
CA SER A 651 17.55 -21.85 51.16
C SER A 651 18.06 -20.64 51.97
N TRP A 652 18.14 -19.49 51.31
CA TRP A 652 18.83 -18.27 51.70
C TRP A 652 18.11 -17.07 51.04
N GLY A 653 18.15 -15.91 51.68
CA GLY A 653 17.60 -14.66 51.12
C GLY A 653 18.71 -13.71 50.68
N LEU A 654 18.31 -12.63 50.00
CA LEU A 654 19.14 -11.43 49.79
C LEU A 654 18.43 -10.19 50.32
N THR A 655 19.21 -9.19 50.68
CA THR A 655 18.77 -7.81 50.92
C THR A 655 19.47 -6.90 49.91
N THR A 656 18.71 -6.04 49.24
CA THR A 656 19.21 -5.04 48.30
C THR A 656 19.62 -3.76 49.02
N LYS A 657 20.75 -3.17 48.63
CA LYS A 657 21.21 -1.87 49.10
C LYS A 657 21.74 -1.07 47.92
N VAL A 658 21.04 -0.01 47.54
CA VAL A 658 21.59 1.01 46.63
C VAL A 658 22.66 1.80 47.40
N GLN A 659 23.83 1.99 46.80
CA GLN A 659 24.96 2.73 47.36
C GLN A 659 25.54 3.66 46.29
N ALA A 660 26.43 4.56 46.70
CA ALA A 660 27.17 5.39 45.75
C ALA A 660 27.97 4.49 44.79
N GLY A 661 27.59 4.50 43.52
CA GLY A 661 28.22 3.75 42.43
C GLY A 661 27.83 2.28 42.26
N GLN A 662 26.98 1.69 43.11
CA GLN A 662 26.58 0.28 42.98
C GLN A 662 25.23 -0.09 43.59
N VAL A 663 24.63 -1.18 43.09
CA VAL A 663 23.65 -1.99 43.84
C VAL A 663 24.39 -3.16 44.49
N GLN A 664 24.28 -3.26 45.81
CA GLN A 664 24.83 -4.37 46.58
C GLN A 664 23.70 -5.35 46.97
N LEU A 665 23.90 -6.64 46.73
CA LEU A 665 23.06 -7.73 47.22
C LEU A 665 23.78 -8.44 48.37
N VAL A 666 23.19 -8.45 49.57
CA VAL A 666 23.80 -9.09 50.76
C VAL A 666 22.93 -10.25 51.26
N THR A 667 23.54 -11.42 51.39
CA THR A 667 22.86 -12.68 51.75
C THR A 667 22.45 -12.76 53.21
N THR A 668 21.30 -13.39 53.44
CA THR A 668 20.70 -13.61 54.75
C THR A 668 20.27 -15.07 54.91
N ASN A 669 20.32 -15.58 56.14
CA ASN A 669 19.69 -16.87 56.44
C ASN A 669 18.17 -16.71 56.33
N MET A 670 17.49 -17.66 55.68
CA MET A 670 16.05 -17.78 55.84
C MET A 670 15.74 -18.18 57.29
N ALA A 671 14.92 -17.39 57.98
CA ALA A 671 14.34 -17.81 59.24
C ALA A 671 13.27 -18.87 58.96
N LEU A 672 13.41 -20.07 59.53
CA LEU A 672 12.36 -21.08 59.50
C LEU A 672 11.12 -20.54 60.27
N PRO A 673 9.91 -20.60 59.70
CA PRO A 673 8.70 -20.15 60.39
C PRO A 673 8.30 -21.17 61.48
N GLY A 674 8.92 -21.09 62.66
CA GLY A 674 8.74 -22.09 63.71
C GLY A 674 9.45 -21.83 65.05
N GLY A 675 9.59 -20.59 65.48
CA GLY A 675 10.18 -20.26 66.79
C GLY A 675 9.16 -20.26 67.92
N VAL A 676 8.95 -21.40 68.60
CA VAL A 676 8.10 -21.46 69.81
C VAL A 676 8.80 -20.72 70.97
N PRO A 677 8.17 -19.73 71.61
CA PRO A 677 8.76 -19.04 72.76
C PRO A 677 8.70 -19.92 74.01
N THR A 678 9.86 -20.39 74.47
CA THR A 678 9.98 -21.11 75.74
C THR A 678 9.89 -20.13 76.92
N SER A 679 8.71 -20.00 77.52
CA SER A 679 8.52 -19.35 78.83
C SER A 679 7.92 -20.33 79.83
N SER A 680 8.48 -20.34 81.04
CA SER A 680 8.21 -21.37 82.05
C SER A 680 7.24 -20.89 83.13
N SER A 681 6.03 -21.44 83.17
CA SER A 681 5.23 -21.53 84.39
C SER A 681 4.20 -22.65 84.30
N THR A 682 4.16 -23.51 85.32
CA THR A 682 3.03 -24.42 85.58
C THR A 682 1.84 -23.62 86.12
N PRO A 683 0.60 -24.10 85.90
CA PRO A 683 -0.08 -24.84 86.97
C PRO A 683 -0.46 -26.27 86.58
N ALA A 684 -0.88 -27.06 87.58
CA ALA A 684 -1.47 -28.39 87.41
C ALA A 684 -3.01 -28.32 87.33
N ASP A 685 -3.63 -29.50 87.14
CA ASP A 685 -5.07 -29.81 87.30
C ASP A 685 -6.05 -29.05 86.35
N LEU A 686 -6.82 -29.70 85.47
CA LEU A 686 -7.78 -30.77 85.76
C LEU A 686 -8.19 -31.58 84.50
N TRP A 687 -8.47 -32.86 84.71
CA TRP A 687 -9.29 -33.76 83.88
C TRP A 687 -10.45 -34.28 84.78
N PRO A 688 -11.66 -34.65 84.27
CA PRO A 688 -11.81 -35.64 83.20
C PRO A 688 -12.99 -35.44 82.21
N GLY A 689 -12.97 -36.19 81.09
CA GLY A 689 -14.12 -36.30 80.17
C GLY A 689 -13.87 -37.17 78.93
N PHE A 690 -14.40 -38.40 78.94
CA PHE A 690 -14.47 -39.38 77.81
C PHE A 690 -15.02 -38.76 76.50
N SER A 691 -14.73 -39.24 75.27
CA SER A 691 -13.93 -40.37 74.75
C SER A 691 -13.75 -40.23 73.22
N LEU A 692 -12.78 -40.93 72.59
CA LEU A 692 -13.06 -41.76 71.40
C LEU A 692 -11.96 -42.81 71.15
N VAL A 693 -12.22 -43.77 70.25
CA VAL A 693 -11.56 -45.09 70.17
C VAL A 693 -10.62 -45.22 68.95
N GLU A 694 -9.49 -45.90 69.16
CA GLU A 694 -8.49 -46.41 68.19
C GLU A 694 -8.61 -47.97 68.11
N PRO A 695 -7.90 -48.74 67.25
CA PRO A 695 -7.04 -48.46 66.08
C PRO A 695 -7.50 -49.37 64.88
N PRO A 696 -6.68 -50.09 64.07
CA PRO A 696 -5.27 -49.96 63.63
C PRO A 696 -5.04 -50.07 62.10
N VAL A 697 -3.76 -49.97 61.68
CA VAL A 697 -3.24 -50.46 60.38
C VAL A 697 -2.08 -51.43 60.61
N ARG A 698 -2.04 -52.58 59.91
CA ARG A 698 -0.85 -53.45 59.84
C ARG A 698 -0.78 -54.37 58.60
N GLU A 699 0.32 -54.23 57.87
CA GLU A 699 1.21 -55.29 57.32
C GLU A 699 0.77 -56.37 56.29
N LEU A 700 1.57 -56.41 55.20
CA LEU A 700 2.47 -57.51 54.74
C LEU A 700 2.21 -58.29 53.42
N ALA A 701 3.36 -58.59 52.78
CA ALA A 701 3.65 -59.49 51.64
C ALA A 701 3.07 -59.14 50.23
N GLY A 702 3.76 -59.42 49.11
CA GLY A 702 5.17 -59.82 48.92
C GLY A 702 5.46 -60.67 47.65
N LYS A 703 6.70 -60.60 47.12
CA LYS A 703 7.28 -61.40 45.99
C LYS A 703 6.78 -61.00 44.57
N SER A 704 7.54 -61.15 43.45
CA SER A 704 8.94 -61.59 43.23
C SER A 704 9.48 -61.24 41.82
N LYS A 705 10.83 -61.15 41.70
CA LYS A 705 11.74 -61.45 40.56
C LYS A 705 11.35 -60.97 39.13
N ALA A 706 12.14 -60.17 38.40
CA ALA A 706 13.56 -60.26 38.00
C ALA A 706 13.85 -61.20 36.80
N GLY A 707 14.46 -60.64 35.74
CA GLY A 707 14.94 -61.27 34.50
C GLY A 707 15.54 -60.20 33.57
N ALA A 708 16.52 -60.52 32.71
CA ALA A 708 17.31 -59.53 31.97
C ALA A 708 17.76 -59.99 30.57
N GLY A 709 18.17 -59.04 29.73
CA GLY A 709 18.68 -59.22 28.35
C GLY A 709 17.61 -59.05 27.26
N GLY A 710 17.95 -58.62 26.04
CA GLY A 710 19.22 -58.06 25.58
C GLY A 710 19.44 -58.17 24.05
N LEU A 711 20.09 -57.14 23.47
CA LEU A 711 20.77 -57.09 22.16
C LEU A 711 19.93 -57.07 20.85
N ASN A 712 20.18 -55.98 20.09
CA ASN A 712 20.57 -55.93 18.66
C ASN A 712 19.56 -56.09 17.48
N ASP A 713 19.73 -55.15 16.53
CA ASP A 713 19.78 -55.20 15.05
C ASP A 713 18.63 -55.92 14.26
N ASP A 714 18.23 -55.55 13.04
CA ASP A 714 18.82 -54.71 11.98
C ASP A 714 17.76 -54.26 10.92
N ALA A 715 18.19 -53.45 9.94
CA ALA A 715 17.84 -53.48 8.51
C ALA A 715 16.36 -53.46 7.99
N SER A 716 16.01 -52.28 7.46
CA SER A 716 15.71 -52.06 6.01
C SER A 716 14.29 -52.17 5.40
N ALA A 717 13.92 -51.07 4.71
CA ALA A 717 13.41 -50.97 3.33
C ALA A 717 12.01 -51.48 2.85
N ARG A 718 11.11 -50.50 2.60
CA ARG A 718 10.29 -50.29 1.36
C ARG A 718 9.10 -51.26 1.07
N PRO A 719 8.15 -50.91 0.17
CA PRO A 719 7.53 -49.60 -0.15
C PRO A 719 5.97 -49.66 -0.32
N ASP A 720 5.40 -48.62 -0.96
CA ASP A 720 4.10 -48.55 -1.69
C ASP A 720 2.75 -48.47 -0.92
N GLY A 721 1.75 -47.76 -1.50
CA GLY A 721 0.34 -48.14 -1.30
C GLY A 721 -0.80 -47.10 -1.11
N LEU A 722 -1.00 -46.15 -2.03
CA LEU A 722 -2.33 -45.62 -2.48
C LEU A 722 -3.44 -45.16 -1.47
N LEU A 723 -3.75 -43.85 -1.53
CA LEU A 723 -5.09 -43.24 -1.67
C LEU A 723 -6.36 -43.86 -1.01
N LYS A 724 -7.05 -43.07 -0.15
CA LYS A 724 -8.47 -42.67 -0.37
C LYS A 724 -9.00 -41.58 0.58
N LYS A 725 -10.05 -40.89 0.13
CA LYS A 725 -10.89 -39.95 0.91
C LYS A 725 -12.01 -40.70 1.65
N ALA A 726 -12.45 -40.19 2.80
CA ALA A 726 -13.82 -40.37 3.30
C ALA A 726 -14.20 -39.24 4.30
N ASN A 727 -15.42 -38.74 4.22
CA ASN A 727 -16.05 -37.91 5.25
C ASN A 727 -16.79 -38.83 6.25
N TYR A 728 -17.09 -38.35 7.47
CA TYR A 728 -18.24 -38.86 8.24
C TYR A 728 -18.85 -37.77 9.16
N SER A 729 -20.14 -37.94 9.49
CA SER A 729 -20.96 -37.03 10.32
C SER A 729 -21.71 -37.84 11.40
N GLY A 730 -22.12 -37.21 12.52
CA GLY A 730 -22.71 -37.96 13.66
C GLY A 730 -23.28 -37.15 14.84
N THR A 731 -24.46 -36.56 14.62
CA THR A 731 -25.55 -36.20 15.57
C THR A 731 -25.54 -36.55 17.08
N SER A 732 -25.80 -35.52 17.91
CA SER A 732 -26.95 -35.34 18.87
C SER A 732 -27.15 -36.18 20.17
N GLY A 733 -27.52 -35.48 21.27
CA GLY A 733 -28.16 -36.01 22.50
C GLY A 733 -28.29 -34.98 23.66
N SER A 734 -29.38 -34.96 24.46
CA SER A 734 -29.67 -33.93 25.51
C SER A 734 -30.68 -34.39 26.60
N ILE A 735 -30.74 -33.70 27.78
CA ILE A 735 -31.77 -33.82 28.88
C ILE A 735 -31.64 -32.65 29.93
N LEU A 736 -32.59 -32.47 30.89
CA LEU A 736 -32.86 -31.24 31.72
C LEU A 736 -33.18 -31.48 33.25
N ASP A 737 -33.49 -30.38 34.00
CA ASP A 737 -34.31 -30.22 35.27
C ASP A 737 -33.66 -30.23 36.70
N PHE A 738 -34.11 -29.54 37.81
CA PHE A 738 -34.90 -28.27 38.03
C PHE A 738 -35.04 -27.81 39.56
N ILE A 739 -34.63 -26.57 39.96
CA ILE A 739 -35.01 -25.70 41.17
C ILE A 739 -35.00 -26.26 42.65
N PRO A 740 -35.33 -25.54 43.81
CA PRO A 740 -35.60 -24.10 44.17
C PRO A 740 -34.83 -23.52 45.43
N VAL A 741 -35.35 -22.45 46.11
CA VAL A 741 -34.61 -21.41 46.93
C VAL A 741 -35.23 -21.04 48.32
N THR A 742 -34.41 -20.47 49.25
CA THR A 742 -34.72 -19.47 50.35
C THR A 742 -33.42 -18.66 50.68
N GLY A 743 -33.31 -17.58 51.50
CA GLY A 743 -34.21 -16.83 52.43
C GLY A 743 -33.57 -15.47 52.91
N LEU A 744 -34.12 -14.79 53.94
CA LEU A 744 -33.78 -13.40 54.44
C LEU A 744 -34.11 -13.25 55.98
N PRO A 745 -33.98 -12.11 56.74
CA PRO A 745 -33.63 -10.69 56.41
C PRO A 745 -32.74 -9.87 57.44
N GLY A 746 -32.51 -8.56 57.18
CA GLY A 746 -32.13 -7.48 58.16
C GLY A 746 -30.67 -6.94 58.05
N THR A 747 -30.34 -5.64 58.05
CA THR A 747 -31.06 -4.37 58.38
C THR A 747 -30.63 -3.20 57.43
N ARG A 748 -31.41 -2.10 57.38
CA ARG A 748 -31.19 -0.87 56.57
C ARG A 748 -29.98 -0.02 57.06
N VAL A 749 -29.46 1.03 56.40
CA VAL A 749 -29.91 1.98 55.33
C VAL A 749 -28.66 2.69 54.74
N VAL A 750 -28.54 3.23 53.51
CA VAL A 750 -29.16 2.99 52.19
C VAL A 750 -28.34 3.71 51.09
N ALA A 751 -28.20 3.11 49.90
CA ALA A 751 -27.90 3.76 48.60
C ALA A 751 -28.25 2.76 47.46
N ALA A 752 -28.19 3.18 46.19
CA ALA A 752 -28.68 2.39 45.05
C ALA A 752 -27.95 1.04 44.82
N ASN A 753 -28.70 0.06 44.29
CA ASN A 753 -28.33 -1.35 44.04
C ASN A 753 -29.25 -1.88 42.89
N PRO A 754 -29.07 -3.07 42.26
CA PRO A 754 -27.92 -4.00 42.23
C PRO A 754 -27.43 -4.41 40.82
N ASP A 755 -26.22 -4.97 40.79
CA ASP A 755 -25.78 -6.27 40.23
C ASP A 755 -26.51 -6.98 39.06
N LEU A 756 -25.71 -7.67 38.24
CA LEU A 756 -25.81 -9.13 38.17
C LEU A 756 -24.43 -9.79 37.99
N ASP A 757 -24.14 -10.80 38.81
CA ASP A 757 -22.88 -11.55 38.86
C ASP A 757 -22.80 -12.62 37.74
N LEU A 758 -21.60 -13.03 37.33
CA LEU A 758 -21.38 -14.07 36.31
C LEU A 758 -20.25 -15.05 36.68
N PRO A 759 -20.39 -16.34 36.36
CA PRO A 759 -19.68 -17.41 37.06
C PRO A 759 -18.22 -17.64 36.64
N GLN A 760 -17.45 -18.18 37.59
CA GLN A 760 -16.14 -18.80 37.35
C GLN A 760 -16.28 -20.08 36.51
N VAL A 761 -15.70 -20.10 35.31
CA VAL A 761 -15.52 -21.28 34.43
C VAL A 761 -14.25 -21.10 33.57
N PRO A 762 -13.65 -22.15 32.99
CA PRO A 762 -12.25 -22.46 33.31
C PRO A 762 -11.24 -22.22 32.18
N SER A 763 -9.96 -22.42 32.50
CA SER A 763 -8.84 -22.35 31.57
C SER A 763 -8.82 -23.48 30.53
N ALA A 764 -9.01 -23.13 29.25
CA ALA A 764 -8.56 -23.94 28.11
C ALA A 764 -8.25 -23.01 26.93
N ALA A 765 -7.03 -23.08 26.39
CA ALA A 765 -6.62 -22.31 25.22
C ALA A 765 -6.59 -23.21 23.97
N ALA A 766 -7.23 -22.75 22.90
CA ALA A 766 -7.09 -23.28 21.54
C ALA A 766 -7.25 -22.13 20.54
N ALA A 767 -6.58 -22.21 19.39
CA ALA A 767 -6.34 -21.08 18.50
C ALA A 767 -7.58 -20.56 17.74
N MET A 768 -7.52 -19.28 17.34
CA MET A 768 -8.53 -18.49 16.61
C MET A 768 -9.82 -18.21 17.40
N PRO A 769 -10.59 -17.13 17.11
CA PRO A 769 -10.28 -15.84 16.44
C PRO A 769 -10.61 -14.67 17.42
N GLY A 770 -11.22 -13.58 16.95
CA GLY A 770 -12.19 -12.82 17.78
C GLY A 770 -11.76 -11.46 18.33
N TYR A 771 -11.72 -10.44 17.46
CA TYR A 771 -11.53 -9.03 17.85
C TYR A 771 -12.52 -8.55 18.93
N ARG A 772 -12.01 -7.85 19.96
CA ARG A 772 -12.81 -6.92 20.77
C ARG A 772 -12.49 -5.49 20.33
N TYR A 773 -13.36 -4.89 19.51
CA TYR A 773 -13.12 -3.59 18.89
C TYR A 773 -13.25 -2.39 19.84
N ILE A 774 -12.22 -2.18 20.65
CA ILE A 774 -11.48 -0.91 20.64
C ILE A 774 -10.01 -1.30 20.61
N VAL A 775 -9.28 -0.95 19.55
CA VAL A 775 -7.82 -1.11 19.55
C VAL A 775 -7.26 -0.18 20.61
N SER A 776 -6.73 -0.77 21.69
CA SER A 776 -6.12 -0.05 22.79
C SER A 776 -5.02 -0.87 23.44
N ASP A 777 -3.95 -0.18 23.83
CA ASP A 777 -2.88 -0.68 24.71
C ASP A 777 -3.30 -0.70 26.20
N LYS A 778 -4.62 -0.61 26.46
CA LYS A 778 -5.29 -0.32 27.75
C LYS A 778 -5.19 1.13 28.25
N THR A 779 -4.58 2.05 27.51
CA THR A 779 -4.44 3.48 27.88
C THR A 779 -4.93 4.44 26.78
N ASN A 780 -4.58 4.19 25.51
CA ASN A 780 -4.96 4.99 24.35
C ASN A 780 -5.92 4.20 23.44
N SER A 781 -6.92 4.88 22.88
CA SER A 781 -7.88 4.32 21.91
C SER A 781 -7.69 5.02 20.57
N TYR A 782 -7.16 4.34 19.55
CA TYR A 782 -6.72 5.01 18.31
C TYR A 782 -7.89 5.64 17.52
N PHE A 783 -9.08 5.03 17.55
CA PHE A 783 -10.33 5.56 16.98
C PHE A 783 -11.16 6.33 18.03
N ARG A 784 -10.56 7.35 18.65
CA ARG A 784 -11.24 8.35 19.49
C ARG A 784 -11.28 9.73 18.83
N VAL A 785 -12.08 10.65 19.39
CA VAL A 785 -11.99 12.10 19.15
C VAL A 785 -10.53 12.56 19.30
N LEU A 786 -9.91 13.07 18.23
CA LEU A 786 -8.53 13.57 18.27
C LEU A 786 -8.52 15.09 18.45
N PRO A 787 -8.08 15.63 19.59
CA PRO A 787 -7.94 17.08 19.78
C PRO A 787 -6.64 17.56 19.11
N VAL A 788 -6.64 17.67 17.78
CA VAL A 788 -5.44 17.92 16.94
C VAL A 788 -4.56 19.06 17.49
N ALA A 789 -5.17 20.15 17.95
CA ALA A 789 -4.47 21.32 18.49
C ALA A 789 -3.75 21.10 19.85
N SER A 790 -3.85 19.92 20.46
CA SER A 790 -3.20 19.58 21.74
C SER A 790 -2.41 18.26 21.71
N VAL A 791 -2.26 17.62 20.55
CA VAL A 791 -1.45 16.40 20.36
C VAL A 791 -0.09 16.79 19.80
N ALA A 792 1.00 16.20 20.29
CA ALA A 792 2.34 16.49 19.76
C ALA A 792 2.47 15.95 18.32
N PRO A 793 3.14 16.63 17.37
CA PRO A 793 3.16 16.21 15.96
C PRO A 793 3.63 14.77 15.73
N ALA A 794 4.57 14.25 16.53
CA ALA A 794 5.03 12.86 16.45
C ALA A 794 4.01 11.83 17.02
N GLU A 795 3.24 12.20 18.04
CA GLU A 795 2.14 11.36 18.55
C GLU A 795 0.98 11.35 17.55
N LEU A 796 0.69 12.50 16.92
CA LEU A 796 -0.31 12.63 15.88
C LEU A 796 0.03 11.75 14.66
N ASP A 797 1.27 11.79 14.19
CA ASP A 797 1.77 10.96 13.08
C ASP A 797 1.67 9.45 13.37
N GLN A 798 2.03 9.02 14.58
CA GLN A 798 1.85 7.63 15.04
C GLN A 798 0.37 7.22 15.07
N ILE A 799 -0.52 8.07 15.59
CA ILE A 799 -1.96 7.79 15.63
C ILE A 799 -2.57 7.74 14.22
N LEU A 800 -2.15 8.63 13.31
CA LEU A 800 -2.62 8.63 11.92
C LEU A 800 -2.11 7.38 11.16
N THR A 801 -0.86 6.98 11.39
CA THR A 801 -0.29 5.74 10.82
C THR A 801 -1.04 4.50 11.30
N ALA A 802 -1.23 4.34 12.62
CA ALA A 802 -1.99 3.21 13.18
C ALA A 802 -3.46 3.17 12.71
N ARG A 803 -4.08 4.33 12.45
CA ARG A 803 -5.42 4.42 11.82
C ARG A 803 -5.42 3.95 10.37
N ARG A 804 -4.35 4.22 9.60
CA ARG A 804 -4.20 3.77 8.20
C ARG A 804 -4.01 2.26 8.14
N GLU A 805 -3.00 1.73 8.84
CA GLU A 805 -2.71 0.28 8.91
C GLU A 805 -3.95 -0.54 9.31
N TYR A 806 -4.73 -0.04 10.29
CA TYR A 806 -5.98 -0.67 10.70
C TYR A 806 -7.03 -0.68 9.58
N LYS A 807 -7.18 0.40 8.81
CA LYS A 807 -8.11 0.46 7.67
C LYS A 807 -7.69 -0.51 6.55
N GLU A 808 -6.42 -0.45 6.16
CA GLU A 808 -5.84 -1.31 5.12
C GLU A 808 -6.06 -2.79 5.45
N ALA A 809 -5.81 -3.18 6.71
CA ALA A 809 -6.08 -4.53 7.20
C ALA A 809 -7.58 -4.87 7.21
N LEU A 810 -8.43 -3.96 7.71
CA LEU A 810 -9.89 -4.15 7.83
C LEU A 810 -10.59 -4.34 6.48
N PHE A 811 -10.19 -3.57 5.46
CA PHE A 811 -10.83 -3.56 4.13
C PHE A 811 -10.10 -4.45 3.11
N SER A 812 -8.99 -5.08 3.49
CA SER A 812 -8.11 -5.89 2.62
C SER A 812 -8.84 -6.90 1.72
N ASP A 813 -9.80 -7.67 2.25
CA ASP A 813 -10.58 -8.64 1.47
C ASP A 813 -11.52 -7.97 0.45
N ALA A 814 -12.18 -6.89 0.84
CA ALA A 814 -13.04 -6.12 -0.07
C ALA A 814 -12.23 -5.44 -1.18
N VAL A 815 -11.06 -4.88 -0.83
CA VAL A 815 -10.09 -4.34 -1.78
C VAL A 815 -9.58 -5.43 -2.72
N GLN A 816 -9.28 -6.64 -2.24
CA GLN A 816 -8.89 -7.78 -3.09
C GLN A 816 -9.99 -8.22 -4.06
N LEU A 817 -11.27 -8.06 -3.71
CA LEU A 817 -12.39 -8.29 -4.64
C LEU A 817 -12.45 -7.19 -5.70
N LEU A 818 -12.38 -5.91 -5.31
CA LEU A 818 -12.39 -4.76 -6.23
C LEU A 818 -11.17 -4.71 -7.16
N ARG A 819 -10.01 -5.24 -6.74
CA ARG A 819 -8.82 -5.43 -7.60
C ARG A 819 -9.05 -6.48 -8.70
N LYS A 820 -9.98 -7.43 -8.52
CA LYS A 820 -10.31 -8.49 -9.49
C LYS A 820 -11.48 -8.10 -10.40
N ASP A 821 -12.43 -7.34 -9.86
CA ASP A 821 -13.60 -6.79 -10.55
C ASP A 821 -14.08 -5.51 -9.84
N PRO A 822 -13.78 -4.31 -10.38
CA PRO A 822 -14.22 -3.03 -9.80
C PRO A 822 -15.75 -2.87 -9.79
N ALA A 823 -16.46 -3.57 -10.67
CA ALA A 823 -17.91 -3.44 -10.85
C ALA A 823 -18.72 -4.24 -9.81
N ILE A 824 -18.09 -4.96 -8.87
CA ILE A 824 -18.80 -5.62 -7.75
C ILE A 824 -19.58 -4.60 -6.91
N ALA A 825 -19.13 -3.34 -6.84
CA ALA A 825 -19.83 -2.26 -6.15
C ALA A 825 -20.85 -1.51 -7.04
N ASP A 826 -20.94 -1.80 -8.34
CA ASP A 826 -21.81 -1.07 -9.27
C ASP A 826 -23.25 -1.57 -9.24
N LEU A 827 -24.21 -0.67 -9.45
CA LEU A 827 -25.63 -0.95 -9.57
C LEU A 827 -26.03 -1.24 -11.03
N PRO A 828 -27.00 -2.16 -11.25
CA PRO A 828 -27.59 -2.37 -12.56
C PRO A 828 -28.40 -1.14 -13.02
N SER A 829 -28.69 -1.04 -14.31
CA SER A 829 -29.67 -0.04 -14.79
C SER A 829 -31.10 -0.46 -14.44
N CYS A 830 -31.96 0.49 -14.10
CA CYS A 830 -33.34 0.21 -13.67
C CYS A 830 -34.20 -0.37 -14.79
N SER A 831 -34.98 -1.41 -14.48
CA SER A 831 -36.04 -1.92 -15.37
C SER A 831 -37.34 -1.11 -15.23
N SER A 832 -37.56 -0.47 -14.09
CA SER A 832 -38.71 0.40 -13.85
C SER A 832 -38.43 1.59 -12.94
N ALA A 833 -39.26 2.63 -13.02
CA ALA A 833 -39.19 3.81 -12.15
C ALA A 833 -39.36 3.46 -10.66
N ALA A 834 -40.09 2.39 -10.31
CA ALA A 834 -40.25 1.94 -8.94
C ALA A 834 -38.94 1.44 -8.32
N GLU A 835 -38.07 0.78 -9.11
CA GLU A 835 -36.74 0.39 -8.67
C GLU A 835 -35.80 1.59 -8.53
N ALA A 836 -35.98 2.61 -9.38
CA ALA A 836 -35.23 3.87 -9.31
C ALA A 836 -35.57 4.66 -8.03
N VAL A 837 -36.86 4.76 -7.66
CA VAL A 837 -37.32 5.32 -6.37
C VAL A 837 -36.77 4.49 -5.20
N ALA A 838 -36.67 3.17 -5.35
CA ALA A 838 -36.09 2.28 -4.33
C ALA A 838 -34.55 2.32 -4.26
N GLY A 839 -33.87 3.05 -5.15
CA GLY A 839 -32.41 3.22 -5.16
C GLY A 839 -31.61 1.93 -5.41
N LYS A 840 -32.22 0.88 -5.97
CA LYS A 840 -31.58 -0.43 -6.21
C LYS A 840 -30.90 -0.54 -7.57
N CYS A 841 -30.88 0.54 -8.33
CA CYS A 841 -30.45 0.61 -9.72
C CYS A 841 -30.22 2.08 -10.14
N LEU A 842 -29.57 2.28 -11.28
CA LEU A 842 -29.36 3.60 -11.90
C LEU A 842 -30.47 3.94 -12.89
N ALA A 843 -31.16 5.07 -12.70
CA ALA A 843 -32.30 5.49 -13.52
C ALA A 843 -31.91 5.69 -15.00
N GLN A 844 -32.74 5.17 -15.92
CA GLN A 844 -32.50 5.27 -17.37
C GLN A 844 -33.11 6.56 -17.96
N ALA A 845 -32.41 7.19 -18.91
CA ALA A 845 -32.82 8.46 -19.53
C ALA A 845 -34.12 8.40 -20.36
N SER A 846 -34.68 7.22 -20.59
CA SER A 846 -35.92 6.96 -21.31
C SER A 846 -37.15 6.76 -20.42
N GLN A 847 -36.99 6.68 -19.09
CA GLN A 847 -38.11 6.46 -18.16
C GLN A 847 -38.77 7.79 -17.79
N PRO A 848 -40.10 7.94 -17.93
CA PRO A 848 -40.82 9.14 -17.51
C PRO A 848 -40.78 9.29 -15.99
N GLU A 849 -40.78 10.56 -15.55
CA GLU A 849 -40.66 11.05 -14.16
C GLU A 849 -40.65 9.97 -13.05
N VAL A 850 -39.44 9.65 -12.59
CA VAL A 850 -39.22 8.96 -11.30
C VAL A 850 -39.75 9.90 -10.20
N THR A 851 -41.04 9.76 -9.85
CA THR A 851 -41.71 10.64 -8.89
C THR A 851 -40.86 10.76 -7.62
N PRO A 852 -40.37 11.97 -7.25
CA PRO A 852 -39.32 12.08 -6.26
C PRO A 852 -39.68 11.43 -4.93
N VAL A 853 -38.68 10.78 -4.31
CA VAL A 853 -38.63 10.73 -2.85
C VAL A 853 -38.79 12.18 -2.38
N SER A 854 -39.76 12.43 -1.50
CA SER A 854 -40.13 13.77 -1.10
C SER A 854 -38.99 14.45 -0.31
N MET A 855 -38.04 15.05 -1.04
CA MET A 855 -37.28 16.22 -0.62
C MET A 855 -38.26 17.12 0.15
N PRO A 856 -38.06 17.38 1.45
CA PRO A 856 -39.05 18.09 2.25
C PRO A 856 -39.29 19.44 1.60
N LYS A 857 -40.52 19.65 1.07
CA LYS A 857 -40.86 20.73 0.14
C LYS A 857 -40.15 22.01 0.55
N ALA A 858 -39.25 22.51 -0.30
CA ALA A 858 -38.38 23.64 -0.01
C ALA A 858 -39.18 24.72 0.71
N LYS A 859 -38.73 25.09 1.92
CA LYS A 859 -39.51 25.96 2.82
C LYS A 859 -39.97 27.18 2.03
N ALA A 860 -41.27 27.46 2.05
CA ALA A 860 -41.87 28.62 1.36
C ALA A 860 -41.56 29.95 2.10
N VAL A 861 -40.30 30.14 2.50
CA VAL A 861 -39.68 31.45 2.66
C VAL A 861 -39.71 32.13 1.30
N ASP A 862 -40.01 33.42 1.24
CA ASP A 862 -40.07 34.16 -0.02
C ASP A 862 -38.65 34.51 -0.53
N LYS A 863 -37.85 33.47 -0.86
CA LYS A 863 -36.49 33.55 -1.44
C LYS A 863 -36.46 34.35 -2.76
N ARG A 864 -37.62 34.75 -3.32
CA ARG A 864 -37.78 35.65 -4.48
C ARG A 864 -37.22 37.07 -4.29
N LYS A 865 -36.79 37.45 -3.08
CA LYS A 865 -35.99 38.67 -2.84
C LYS A 865 -34.48 38.43 -2.76
N MET A 866 -33.96 37.27 -3.17
CA MET A 866 -32.51 37.04 -3.23
C MET A 866 -31.91 37.57 -4.55
N LEU A 867 -30.95 38.49 -4.43
CA LEU A 867 -30.08 38.94 -5.51
C LEU A 867 -28.98 37.87 -5.74
N ALA A 868 -29.00 37.24 -6.91
CA ALA A 868 -27.97 36.30 -7.34
C ALA A 868 -26.79 37.03 -8.00
N ALA A 869 -25.58 36.54 -7.79
CA ALA A 869 -24.37 37.04 -8.46
C ALA A 869 -24.21 36.43 -9.86
N LEU A 870 -24.72 35.20 -10.04
CA LEU A 870 -24.69 34.42 -11.27
C LEU A 870 -26.13 34.16 -11.77
N PRO A 871 -26.83 35.16 -12.35
CA PRO A 871 -28.26 35.06 -12.66
C PRO A 871 -28.65 34.03 -13.73
N LYS A 872 -27.68 33.37 -14.39
CA LYS A 872 -27.93 32.18 -15.23
C LYS A 872 -28.19 30.92 -14.40
N ILE A 873 -27.71 30.85 -13.15
CA ILE A 873 -28.03 29.76 -12.24
C ILE A 873 -29.42 30.01 -11.67
N THR A 874 -30.41 29.21 -12.04
CA THR A 874 -31.80 29.39 -11.61
C THR A 874 -32.00 28.90 -10.19
N ARG A 875 -31.93 27.57 -9.98
CA ARG A 875 -32.02 26.93 -8.66
C ARG A 875 -30.66 26.39 -8.24
N LYS A 876 -30.49 26.19 -6.95
CA LYS A 876 -29.30 25.61 -6.33
C LYS A 876 -29.76 24.51 -5.39
N LEU A 877 -29.46 23.26 -5.70
CA LEU A 877 -29.85 22.08 -4.91
C LEU A 877 -28.62 21.50 -4.23
N ALA A 878 -28.76 20.99 -3.01
CA ALA A 878 -27.67 20.26 -2.36
C ALA A 878 -28.13 18.98 -1.66
N LEU A 879 -27.36 17.91 -1.86
CA LEU A 879 -27.50 16.64 -1.15
C LEU A 879 -26.32 16.49 -0.20
N VAL A 880 -26.58 16.35 1.10
CA VAL A 880 -25.55 16.41 2.13
C VAL A 880 -25.61 15.14 2.97
N ILE A 881 -24.63 14.25 2.81
CA ILE A 881 -24.62 12.90 3.40
C ILE A 881 -23.63 12.90 4.57
N GLY A 882 -24.08 12.46 5.75
CA GLY A 882 -23.21 12.30 6.92
C GLY A 882 -23.42 10.95 7.60
N ILE A 883 -22.36 10.14 7.72
CA ILE A 883 -22.42 8.76 8.24
C ILE A 883 -21.55 8.61 9.48
N ASN A 884 -22.19 8.59 10.66
CA ASN A 884 -21.56 8.27 11.94
C ASN A 884 -21.65 6.77 12.26
N LYS A 885 -22.74 6.11 11.87
CA LYS A 885 -23.09 4.74 12.28
C LYS A 885 -23.06 3.78 11.11
N TYR A 886 -22.37 2.65 11.32
CA TYR A 886 -22.24 1.54 10.37
C TYR A 886 -22.85 0.28 10.98
N GLY A 887 -23.52 -0.55 10.17
CA GLY A 887 -24.14 -1.81 10.61
C GLY A 887 -23.08 -2.79 11.10
N ASP A 888 -22.08 -3.05 10.26
CA ASP A 888 -20.87 -3.78 10.63
C ASP A 888 -20.11 -3.05 11.75
N LYS A 889 -19.77 -3.78 12.82
CA LYS A 889 -19.09 -3.25 14.02
C LYS A 889 -17.57 -3.39 13.97
N ARG A 890 -17.03 -3.98 12.90
CA ARG A 890 -15.61 -3.92 12.56
C ARG A 890 -15.24 -2.53 12.00
N ILE A 891 -16.20 -1.88 11.35
CA ILE A 891 -16.05 -0.52 10.81
C ILE A 891 -16.12 0.51 11.97
N PRO A 892 -15.09 1.36 12.16
CA PRO A 892 -15.09 2.38 13.21
C PRO A 892 -16.29 3.31 13.08
N GLN A 893 -17.03 3.53 14.16
CA GLN A 893 -18.13 4.48 14.18
C GLN A 893 -17.57 5.89 14.29
N LEU A 894 -17.96 6.79 13.39
CA LEU A 894 -17.50 8.18 13.36
C LEU A 894 -18.36 9.08 14.25
N VAL A 895 -17.82 10.21 14.68
CA VAL A 895 -18.56 11.19 15.50
C VAL A 895 -18.75 12.55 14.82
N GLY A 896 -17.77 13.04 14.04
CA GLY A 896 -17.82 14.35 13.37
C GLY A 896 -18.67 14.41 12.10
N ALA A 897 -18.71 13.33 11.30
CA ALA A 897 -19.28 13.35 9.94
C ALA A 897 -20.74 13.83 9.84
N LEU A 898 -21.61 13.49 10.80
CA LEU A 898 -23.00 13.96 10.85
C LEU A 898 -23.14 15.40 11.37
N PRO A 899 -22.44 15.84 12.44
CA PRO A 899 -22.23 17.26 12.75
C PRO A 899 -21.73 18.09 11.55
N ASP A 900 -20.73 17.62 10.82
CA ASP A 900 -20.16 18.27 9.64
C ASP A 900 -21.20 18.42 8.52
N ALA A 901 -21.86 17.32 8.15
CA ALA A 901 -22.97 17.35 7.21
C ALA A 901 -24.09 18.32 7.64
N ARG A 902 -24.37 18.48 8.94
CA ARG A 902 -25.39 19.43 9.41
C ARG A 902 -24.93 20.89 9.32
N ALA A 903 -23.69 21.19 9.67
CA ALA A 903 -23.15 22.54 9.57
C ALA A 903 -22.95 22.98 8.10
N VAL A 904 -22.52 22.07 7.23
CA VAL A 904 -22.49 22.28 5.78
C VAL A 904 -23.90 22.51 5.23
N THR A 905 -24.92 21.73 5.62
CA THR A 905 -26.32 22.00 5.22
C THR A 905 -26.77 23.39 5.66
N ALA A 906 -26.51 23.80 6.90
CA ALA A 906 -26.90 25.12 7.41
C ALA A 906 -26.24 26.26 6.61
N LEU A 907 -24.92 26.17 6.37
CA LEU A 907 -24.19 27.12 5.55
C LEU A 907 -24.75 27.22 4.11
N LEU A 908 -25.14 26.08 3.53
CA LEU A 908 -25.68 26.02 2.17
C LEU A 908 -27.08 26.66 2.06
N ASP A 909 -28.02 26.36 2.97
CA ASP A 909 -29.39 26.93 2.96
C ASP A 909 -29.41 28.40 3.43
N GLU A 910 -28.75 28.70 4.55
CA GLU A 910 -28.88 30.00 5.24
C GLU A 910 -28.02 31.11 4.62
N GLU A 911 -26.82 30.80 4.11
CA GLU A 911 -25.90 31.82 3.55
C GLU A 911 -25.70 31.76 2.04
N LEU A 912 -25.53 30.56 1.46
CA LEU A 912 -25.30 30.44 0.00
C LEU A 912 -26.61 30.31 -0.81
N GLY A 913 -27.76 30.12 -0.17
CA GLY A 913 -29.06 30.06 -0.83
C GLY A 913 -29.25 28.85 -1.73
N TYR A 914 -28.75 27.69 -1.32
CA TYR A 914 -29.19 26.39 -1.83
C TYR A 914 -30.53 26.00 -1.19
N ASP A 915 -31.23 25.03 -1.77
CA ASP A 915 -32.21 24.19 -1.08
C ASP A 915 -31.51 22.87 -0.77
N ALA A 916 -31.05 22.73 0.48
CA ALA A 916 -30.16 21.66 0.93
C ALA A 916 -30.88 20.60 1.78
N VAL A 917 -30.59 19.32 1.56
CA VAL A 917 -31.20 18.18 2.28
C VAL A 917 -30.13 17.25 2.84
N THR A 918 -30.21 16.99 4.15
CA THR A 918 -29.27 16.11 4.87
C THR A 918 -29.77 14.66 4.94
N LEU A 919 -28.99 13.70 4.47
CA LEU A 919 -29.18 12.28 4.76
C LEU A 919 -28.32 11.87 5.97
N SER A 920 -28.94 11.29 6.99
CA SER A 920 -28.30 10.97 8.28
C SER A 920 -28.07 9.46 8.46
N ASN A 921 -26.85 8.98 8.20
CA ASN A 921 -26.47 7.56 8.14
C ASN A 921 -27.28 6.74 7.10
N PRO A 922 -27.47 7.21 5.84
CA PRO A 922 -28.21 6.46 4.83
C PRO A 922 -27.50 5.17 4.41
N SER A 923 -28.31 4.18 4.01
CA SER A 923 -27.89 3.01 3.26
C SER A 923 -27.50 3.33 1.82
N LYS A 924 -26.86 2.39 1.12
CA LYS A 924 -26.58 2.47 -0.34
C LYS A 924 -27.85 2.82 -1.13
N ALA A 925 -28.96 2.16 -0.80
CA ALA A 925 -30.24 2.37 -1.44
C ALA A 925 -30.80 3.79 -1.21
N GLU A 926 -30.71 4.34 0.00
CA GLU A 926 -31.19 5.70 0.29
C GLU A 926 -30.35 6.79 -0.40
N ILE A 927 -29.03 6.59 -0.49
CA ILE A 927 -28.13 7.48 -1.27
C ILE A 927 -28.55 7.48 -2.75
N PHE A 928 -28.71 6.30 -3.36
CA PHE A 928 -29.05 6.20 -4.77
C PHE A 928 -30.50 6.60 -5.10
N ALA A 929 -31.45 6.41 -4.18
CA ALA A 929 -32.81 6.93 -4.33
C ALA A 929 -32.83 8.47 -4.41
N ALA A 930 -32.06 9.14 -3.55
CA ALA A 930 -31.91 10.60 -3.58
C ALA A 930 -31.20 11.08 -4.86
N LEU A 931 -30.11 10.41 -5.29
CA LEU A 931 -29.40 10.76 -6.51
C LEU A 931 -30.22 10.53 -7.78
N ASN A 932 -30.97 9.42 -7.88
CA ASN A 932 -31.90 9.17 -8.99
C ASN A 932 -32.97 10.27 -9.08
N GLY A 933 -33.56 10.67 -7.95
CA GLY A 933 -34.53 11.77 -7.89
C GLY A 933 -33.93 13.09 -8.37
N LEU A 934 -32.83 13.54 -7.75
CA LEU A 934 -32.18 14.82 -8.06
C LEU A 934 -31.72 14.91 -9.51
N THR A 935 -31.09 13.86 -10.04
CA THR A 935 -30.60 13.86 -11.44
C THR A 935 -31.73 13.87 -12.48
N SER A 936 -32.95 13.46 -12.10
CA SER A 936 -34.14 13.59 -12.95
C SER A 936 -34.79 14.99 -12.91
N GLU A 937 -34.71 15.69 -11.76
CA GLU A 937 -35.37 17.00 -11.54
C GLU A 937 -34.52 18.20 -12.03
N LEU A 938 -33.20 18.03 -12.16
CA LEU A 938 -32.28 19.11 -12.54
C LEU A 938 -32.53 19.61 -13.98
N GLY A 939 -32.81 20.91 -14.11
CA GLY A 939 -32.73 21.63 -15.38
C GLY A 939 -31.28 22.02 -15.73
N GLU A 940 -31.04 22.45 -16.97
CA GLU A 940 -29.69 22.83 -17.44
C GLU A 940 -29.07 23.98 -16.64
N ASN A 941 -29.91 24.94 -16.24
CA ASN A 941 -29.54 26.15 -15.52
C ASN A 941 -29.56 25.98 -13.99
N ASP A 942 -29.90 24.79 -13.47
CA ASP A 942 -29.82 24.53 -12.03
C ASP A 942 -28.39 24.08 -11.66
N SER A 943 -28.00 24.32 -10.40
CA SER A 943 -26.73 23.85 -9.84
C SER A 943 -26.95 22.76 -8.80
N LEU A 944 -26.08 21.74 -8.77
CA LEU A 944 -26.06 20.67 -7.77
C LEU A 944 -24.75 20.68 -6.99
N LEU A 945 -24.83 20.59 -5.66
CA LEU A 945 -23.70 20.26 -4.80
C LEU A 945 -24.00 18.99 -4.01
N VAL A 946 -23.22 17.93 -4.21
CA VAL A 946 -23.24 16.73 -3.38
C VAL A 946 -22.09 16.83 -2.38
N TYR A 947 -22.37 16.78 -1.08
CA TYR A 947 -21.37 16.66 -0.02
C TYR A 947 -21.52 15.30 0.67
N TYR A 948 -20.41 14.63 0.94
CA TYR A 948 -20.34 13.37 1.66
C TYR A 948 -19.31 13.47 2.78
N ALA A 949 -19.69 13.03 3.99
CA ALA A 949 -18.78 12.80 5.12
C ALA A 949 -18.99 11.39 5.68
N GLY A 950 -17.91 10.63 5.83
CA GLY A 950 -17.94 9.24 6.27
C GLY A 950 -16.65 8.49 5.92
N HIS A 951 -16.65 7.16 6.06
CA HIS A 951 -15.56 6.34 5.51
C HIS A 951 -15.65 6.24 3.99
N GLY A 952 -14.47 6.20 3.36
CA GLY A 952 -14.25 5.87 1.97
C GLY A 952 -12.93 5.10 1.85
N GLU A 953 -12.76 4.43 0.74
CA GLU A 953 -11.62 3.57 0.42
C GLU A 953 -11.20 3.79 -1.05
N MET A 954 -9.90 3.71 -1.34
CA MET A 954 -9.35 3.81 -2.69
C MET A 954 -8.66 2.51 -3.10
N VAL A 955 -8.86 2.08 -4.35
CA VAL A 955 -8.24 0.87 -4.89
C VAL A 955 -7.19 1.26 -5.93
N ASP A 956 -6.00 1.52 -5.43
CA ASP A 956 -4.83 2.06 -6.13
C ASP A 956 -4.63 1.53 -7.56
N SER A 957 -4.62 0.21 -7.75
CA SER A 957 -4.38 -0.46 -9.04
C SER A 957 -5.47 -0.22 -10.08
N THR A 958 -6.63 0.31 -9.68
CA THR A 958 -7.76 0.67 -10.54
C THR A 958 -7.99 2.18 -10.60
N GLY A 959 -7.39 2.95 -9.69
CA GLY A 959 -7.63 4.39 -9.52
C GLY A 959 -9.04 4.74 -9.02
N MET A 960 -9.86 3.75 -8.65
CA MET A 960 -11.25 3.94 -8.24
C MET A 960 -11.38 4.23 -6.74
N GLY A 961 -12.21 5.20 -6.40
CA GLY A 961 -12.70 5.42 -5.04
C GLY A 961 -14.08 4.80 -4.80
N TYR A 962 -14.40 4.57 -3.54
CA TYR A 962 -15.68 4.05 -3.07
C TYR A 962 -16.06 4.73 -1.75
N TRP A 963 -17.34 5.12 -1.60
CA TRP A 963 -17.90 5.50 -0.29
C TRP A 963 -18.47 4.27 0.41
N ILE A 964 -18.40 4.24 1.74
CA ILE A 964 -18.95 3.18 2.57
C ILE A 964 -20.25 3.68 3.23
N PRO A 965 -21.44 3.18 2.83
CA PRO A 965 -22.72 3.56 3.43
C PRO A 965 -22.95 2.93 4.82
N SER A 966 -24.05 3.26 5.49
CA SER A 966 -24.36 2.69 6.81
C SER A 966 -24.64 1.18 6.80
N ASP A 967 -25.05 0.61 5.67
CA ASP A 967 -25.19 -0.83 5.43
C ASP A 967 -23.94 -1.47 4.76
N GLY A 968 -22.84 -0.72 4.65
CA GLY A 968 -21.55 -1.22 4.21
C GLY A 968 -20.97 -2.29 5.15
N VAL A 969 -20.24 -3.23 4.56
CA VAL A 969 -19.60 -4.38 5.24
C VAL A 969 -18.10 -4.35 4.93
N ALA A 970 -17.24 -4.66 5.90
CA ALA A 970 -15.78 -4.46 5.77
C ALA A 970 -15.10 -5.38 4.74
N ASP A 971 -15.53 -6.63 4.65
CA ASP A 971 -14.97 -7.68 3.77
C ASP A 971 -15.76 -7.89 2.46
N ASN A 972 -16.80 -7.08 2.20
CA ASN A 972 -17.64 -7.21 1.01
C ASN A 972 -18.05 -5.85 0.40
N PRO A 973 -17.53 -5.51 -0.80
CA PRO A 973 -17.74 -4.19 -1.41
C PRO A 973 -19.08 -4.03 -2.14
N ASN A 974 -19.91 -5.08 -2.24
CA ASN A 974 -21.23 -5.00 -2.88
C ASN A 974 -22.15 -3.94 -2.22
N GLY A 975 -21.99 -3.74 -0.90
CA GLY A 975 -22.69 -2.68 -0.15
C GLY A 975 -22.11 -1.27 -0.32
N TRP A 976 -20.98 -1.09 -1.00
CA TRP A 976 -20.30 0.21 -1.13
C TRP A 976 -20.81 0.99 -2.35
N VAL A 977 -20.65 2.31 -2.37
CA VAL A 977 -21.05 3.19 -3.49
C VAL A 977 -19.82 3.50 -4.33
N SER A 978 -19.81 3.11 -5.60
CA SER A 978 -18.67 3.34 -6.49
C SER A 978 -18.66 4.74 -7.12
N ASN A 979 -17.46 5.24 -7.41
CA ASN A 979 -17.30 6.47 -8.18
C ASN A 979 -17.79 6.33 -9.63
N SER A 980 -17.83 5.11 -10.18
CA SER A 980 -18.32 4.89 -11.55
C SER A 980 -19.82 5.16 -11.61
N ASP A 981 -20.61 4.70 -10.64
CA ASP A 981 -22.04 4.95 -10.58
C ASP A 981 -22.41 6.42 -10.34
N ILE A 982 -21.66 7.10 -9.45
CA ILE A 982 -21.80 8.55 -9.26
C ILE A 982 -21.59 9.27 -10.60
N ASN A 983 -20.53 8.93 -11.34
CA ASN A 983 -20.26 9.50 -12.66
C ASN A 983 -21.33 9.13 -13.70
N LYS A 984 -21.79 7.88 -13.76
CA LYS A 984 -22.88 7.42 -14.65
C LYS A 984 -24.19 8.17 -14.43
N LEU A 985 -24.49 8.59 -13.20
CA LEU A 985 -25.67 9.39 -12.87
C LEU A 985 -25.46 10.88 -13.16
N LEU A 986 -24.34 11.46 -12.77
CA LEU A 986 -24.03 12.86 -13.07
C LEU A 986 -23.96 13.11 -14.59
N ALA A 987 -23.46 12.15 -15.38
CA ALA A 987 -23.50 12.17 -16.84
C ALA A 987 -24.92 12.32 -17.43
N ARG A 988 -25.96 11.85 -16.72
CA ARG A 988 -27.37 11.88 -17.18
C ARG A 988 -28.11 13.14 -16.74
N ALA A 989 -27.67 13.80 -15.66
CA ALA A 989 -28.26 15.04 -15.17
C ALA A 989 -28.06 16.18 -16.17
N LYS A 990 -29.09 17.01 -16.40
CA LYS A 990 -29.04 18.09 -17.42
C LYS A 990 -28.21 19.30 -17.00
N SER A 991 -28.04 19.51 -15.68
CA SER A 991 -27.31 20.65 -15.10
C SER A 991 -25.94 20.88 -15.72
N ARG A 992 -25.58 22.15 -15.91
CA ARG A 992 -24.24 22.60 -16.36
C ARG A 992 -23.29 22.94 -15.20
N GLN A 993 -23.72 22.82 -13.95
CA GLN A 993 -22.96 23.27 -12.77
C GLN A 993 -23.11 22.28 -11.60
N MET A 994 -22.26 21.24 -11.59
CA MET A 994 -22.30 20.17 -10.60
C MET A 994 -20.97 20.00 -9.86
N ALA A 995 -21.02 19.88 -8.53
CA ALA A 995 -19.86 19.59 -7.68
C ALA A 995 -20.12 18.40 -6.76
N VAL A 996 -19.09 17.57 -6.55
CA VAL A 996 -19.04 16.55 -5.50
C VAL A 996 -17.92 16.92 -4.52
N ILE A 997 -18.19 16.90 -3.22
CA ILE A 997 -17.23 17.20 -2.16
C ILE A 997 -17.24 16.04 -1.17
N ALA A 998 -16.09 15.42 -0.92
CA ALA A 998 -15.99 14.24 -0.06
C ALA A 998 -14.99 14.45 1.09
N ASP A 999 -15.51 14.57 2.30
CA ASP A 999 -14.76 14.51 3.56
C ASP A 999 -14.58 13.04 3.97
N SER A 1000 -13.75 12.36 3.19
CA SER A 1000 -13.43 10.94 3.27
C SER A 1000 -12.18 10.64 2.42
N CYS A 1001 -11.62 9.43 2.54
CA CYS A 1001 -10.53 8.97 1.67
C CYS A 1001 -11.10 8.75 0.25
N TYR A 1002 -11.11 9.82 -0.55
CA TYR A 1002 -11.79 9.92 -1.85
C TYR A 1002 -10.89 10.66 -2.87
N SER A 1003 -9.69 10.15 -3.10
CA SER A 1003 -8.76 10.70 -4.12
C SER A 1003 -8.64 9.81 -5.36
N GLY A 1004 -9.67 9.00 -5.65
CA GLY A 1004 -9.79 8.29 -6.93
C GLY A 1004 -9.52 9.26 -8.09
N ARG A 1005 -8.79 8.82 -9.12
CA ARG A 1005 -7.82 9.65 -9.86
C ARG A 1005 -8.41 10.66 -10.85
N PHE A 1006 -9.12 11.66 -10.33
CA PHE A 1006 -9.66 12.83 -11.06
C PHE A 1006 -8.64 13.95 -11.27
N THR A 1007 -7.44 13.84 -10.70
CA THR A 1007 -6.40 14.89 -10.69
C THR A 1007 -5.39 14.80 -11.84
N ALA A 1008 -5.52 13.80 -12.71
CA ALA A 1008 -4.77 13.70 -13.96
C ALA A 1008 -5.22 14.72 -15.02
N GLU A 1009 -6.37 15.39 -14.81
CA GLU A 1009 -7.08 16.18 -15.80
C GLU A 1009 -7.32 17.63 -15.34
N SER A 1010 -6.46 18.54 -15.81
CA SER A 1010 -6.58 19.99 -15.67
C SER A 1010 -6.69 20.53 -14.23
N LYS A 1011 -5.56 20.49 -13.50
CA LYS A 1011 -5.30 21.48 -12.43
C LYS A 1011 -5.58 22.89 -12.95
N PHE A 1012 -6.60 23.55 -12.42
CA PHE A 1012 -6.82 24.98 -12.64
C PHE A 1012 -5.66 25.75 -12.02
N SER A 1013 -4.78 26.31 -12.85
CA SER A 1013 -3.82 27.31 -12.38
C SER A 1013 -4.57 28.53 -11.88
N GLY A 1014 -4.24 29.00 -10.67
CA GLY A 1014 -4.85 30.17 -10.00
C GLY A 1014 -4.59 31.53 -10.67
N ASN A 1015 -4.39 31.56 -11.98
CA ASN A 1015 -4.46 32.76 -12.79
C ASN A 1015 -5.87 33.37 -12.65
N LYS A 1016 -5.94 34.54 -12.02
CA LYS A 1016 -7.13 35.41 -11.94
C LYS A 1016 -7.89 35.37 -13.27
N THR A 1017 -9.11 34.84 -13.27
CA THR A 1017 -9.87 34.61 -14.51
C THR A 1017 -10.22 35.93 -15.18
N SER A 1018 -9.48 36.27 -16.23
CA SER A 1018 -9.82 37.32 -17.20
C SER A 1018 -10.87 36.88 -18.22
N LYS A 1019 -11.26 35.60 -18.21
CA LYS A 1019 -12.41 35.09 -18.97
C LYS A 1019 -13.71 35.67 -18.43
N ALA A 1020 -14.64 35.98 -19.33
CA ALA A 1020 -15.97 36.42 -18.93
C ALA A 1020 -16.72 35.27 -18.22
N ILE A 1021 -17.44 35.62 -17.15
CA ILE A 1021 -18.33 34.71 -16.40
C ILE A 1021 -19.30 33.97 -17.33
N ASP A 1022 -19.73 34.65 -18.39
CA ASP A 1022 -20.60 34.12 -19.42
C ASP A 1022 -20.03 32.94 -20.21
N GLU A 1023 -18.70 32.83 -20.36
CA GLU A 1023 -18.03 31.69 -21.01
C GLU A 1023 -18.01 30.44 -20.12
N LEU A 1024 -17.96 30.62 -18.79
CA LEU A 1024 -17.93 29.52 -17.82
C LEU A 1024 -19.34 28.94 -17.64
N LEU A 1025 -20.36 29.81 -17.54
CA LEU A 1025 -21.75 29.41 -17.32
C LEU A 1025 -22.44 28.75 -18.53
N VAL A 1026 -21.90 28.88 -19.74
CA VAL A 1026 -22.43 28.13 -20.91
C VAL A 1026 -21.87 26.71 -20.99
N LYS A 1027 -20.74 26.42 -20.36
CA LYS A 1027 -20.13 25.09 -20.35
C LYS A 1027 -20.63 24.23 -19.21
N ARG A 1028 -20.67 22.93 -19.42
CA ARG A 1028 -20.91 21.91 -18.40
C ARG A 1028 -19.69 21.69 -17.52
N ALA A 1029 -19.73 22.21 -16.30
CA ALA A 1029 -18.78 21.86 -15.25
C ALA A 1029 -19.31 20.70 -14.41
N VAL A 1030 -18.53 19.62 -14.32
CA VAL A 1030 -18.65 18.61 -13.24
C VAL A 1030 -17.31 18.49 -12.54
N THR A 1031 -17.22 18.90 -11.27
CA THR A 1031 -15.96 18.93 -10.51
C THR A 1031 -16.06 18.11 -9.24
N MET A 1032 -14.90 17.64 -8.74
CA MET A 1032 -14.81 16.86 -7.50
C MET A 1032 -13.72 17.44 -6.59
N MET A 1033 -14.00 17.50 -5.30
CA MET A 1033 -13.09 17.90 -4.22
C MET A 1033 -13.06 16.80 -3.15
N SER A 1034 -11.91 16.57 -2.51
CA SER A 1034 -11.84 15.70 -1.32
C SER A 1034 -10.81 16.14 -0.29
N SER A 1035 -10.96 15.62 0.92
CA SER A 1035 -10.07 15.90 2.06
C SER A 1035 -8.66 15.34 1.88
N GLY A 1036 -8.47 14.21 1.20
CA GLY A 1036 -7.15 13.63 0.94
C GLY A 1036 -7.20 12.19 0.45
N GLY A 1037 -6.02 11.62 0.19
CA GLY A 1037 -5.83 10.21 -0.18
C GLY A 1037 -5.22 9.43 0.96
N ASP A 1038 -5.90 8.36 1.40
CA ASP A 1038 -5.48 7.37 2.42
C ASP A 1038 -4.93 7.95 3.75
N GLU A 1039 -5.20 9.22 3.99
CA GLU A 1039 -4.94 9.99 5.20
C GLU A 1039 -6.22 10.00 6.07
N PRO A 1040 -6.17 9.62 7.36
CA PRO A 1040 -7.36 9.56 8.19
C PRO A 1040 -8.01 10.94 8.41
N VAL A 1041 -9.31 11.06 8.12
CA VAL A 1041 -10.11 12.20 8.56
C VAL A 1041 -10.05 12.30 10.09
N ALA A 1042 -9.65 13.46 10.60
CA ALA A 1042 -9.64 13.73 12.03
C ALA A 1042 -11.07 14.00 12.53
N ASP A 1043 -11.57 13.15 13.43
CA ASP A 1043 -12.95 13.19 13.93
C ASP A 1043 -13.39 14.52 14.55
N THR A 1044 -12.42 15.35 14.97
CA THR A 1044 -12.60 16.76 15.34
C THR A 1044 -11.34 17.56 15.01
N GLY A 1045 -11.47 18.57 14.15
CA GLY A 1045 -10.63 19.75 14.11
C GLY A 1045 -11.18 20.85 15.02
N LYS A 1046 -11.29 22.06 14.49
CA LYS A 1046 -11.78 23.25 15.22
C LYS A 1046 -13.30 23.23 15.40
N GLU A 1047 -13.77 23.77 16.52
CA GLU A 1047 -15.20 23.97 16.84
C GLU A 1047 -16.07 22.69 16.81
N GLY A 1048 -15.46 21.50 16.84
CA GLY A 1048 -16.15 20.20 16.76
C GLY A 1048 -16.37 19.67 15.35
N HIS A 1049 -15.78 20.31 14.33
CA HIS A 1049 -15.87 19.96 12.91
C HIS A 1049 -14.56 19.38 12.38
N SER A 1050 -14.59 18.49 11.38
CA SER A 1050 -13.35 17.98 10.75
C SER A 1050 -12.46 19.13 10.25
N VAL A 1051 -11.14 18.93 10.17
CA VAL A 1051 -10.21 19.99 9.71
C VAL A 1051 -10.52 20.42 8.27
N PHE A 1052 -10.96 19.49 7.42
CA PHE A 1052 -11.41 19.77 6.05
C PHE A 1052 -12.77 20.47 6.03
N ALA A 1053 -13.79 19.95 6.73
CA ALA A 1053 -15.12 20.55 6.81
C ALA A 1053 -15.07 21.98 7.38
N TRP A 1054 -14.28 22.21 8.43
CA TRP A 1054 -14.08 23.53 9.02
C TRP A 1054 -13.46 24.50 8.00
N ASN A 1055 -12.33 24.14 7.39
CA ASN A 1055 -11.67 25.00 6.39
C ASN A 1055 -12.58 25.26 5.17
N LEU A 1056 -13.28 24.24 4.66
CA LEU A 1056 -14.29 24.37 3.61
C LEU A 1056 -15.37 25.38 3.98
N MET A 1057 -15.94 25.25 5.19
CA MET A 1057 -16.99 26.17 5.66
C MET A 1057 -16.48 27.61 5.78
N GLN A 1058 -15.29 27.85 6.33
CA GLN A 1058 -14.74 29.21 6.40
C GLN A 1058 -14.50 29.80 5.00
N LYS A 1059 -13.91 29.04 4.08
CA LYS A 1059 -13.63 29.52 2.71
C LYS A 1059 -14.88 29.70 1.85
N MET A 1060 -15.96 28.98 2.13
CA MET A 1060 -17.27 29.23 1.53
C MET A 1060 -17.97 30.46 2.13
N ARG A 1061 -17.77 30.78 3.42
CA ARG A 1061 -18.28 32.03 4.04
C ARG A 1061 -17.60 33.29 3.48
N GLU A 1062 -16.31 33.19 3.14
CA GLU A 1062 -15.49 34.25 2.53
C GLU A 1062 -15.94 34.67 1.11
N VAL A 1063 -16.81 33.91 0.43
CA VAL A 1063 -17.31 34.24 -0.92
C VAL A 1063 -18.26 35.45 -0.87
N SER A 1064 -17.75 36.62 -1.23
CA SER A 1064 -18.47 37.92 -1.20
C SER A 1064 -19.31 38.23 -2.46
N GLY A 1065 -19.39 37.30 -3.40
CA GLY A 1065 -20.19 37.40 -4.62
C GLY A 1065 -20.22 36.05 -5.34
N TRP A 1066 -19.21 35.78 -6.15
CA TRP A 1066 -18.91 34.45 -6.67
C TRP A 1066 -17.41 34.14 -6.61
N SER A 1067 -17.06 32.85 -6.65
CA SER A 1067 -15.70 32.33 -6.74
C SER A 1067 -15.69 31.04 -7.54
N SER A 1068 -14.58 30.74 -8.22
CA SER A 1068 -14.42 29.47 -8.93
C SER A 1068 -14.07 28.34 -7.95
N GLY A 1069 -14.47 27.11 -8.24
CA GLY A 1069 -14.21 25.96 -7.39
C GLY A 1069 -12.72 25.68 -7.20
N GLY A 1070 -11.89 25.88 -8.22
CA GLY A 1070 -10.43 25.87 -8.08
C GLY A 1070 -9.88 26.95 -7.13
N THR A 1071 -10.50 28.13 -7.11
CA THR A 1071 -10.13 29.22 -6.19
C THR A 1071 -10.51 28.89 -4.74
N VAL A 1072 -11.72 28.34 -4.52
CA VAL A 1072 -12.16 27.88 -3.19
C VAL A 1072 -11.29 26.71 -2.72
N PHE A 1073 -10.99 25.76 -3.60
CA PHE A 1073 -10.13 24.62 -3.32
C PHE A 1073 -8.74 25.03 -2.82
N GLU A 1074 -8.00 25.86 -3.55
CA GLU A 1074 -6.64 26.22 -3.15
C GLU A 1074 -6.62 26.94 -1.78
N ALA A 1075 -7.66 27.72 -1.45
CA ALA A 1075 -7.81 28.33 -0.13
C ALA A 1075 -8.12 27.31 0.99
N VAL A 1076 -8.85 26.22 0.68
CA VAL A 1076 -9.11 25.11 1.62
C VAL A 1076 -7.85 24.25 1.79
N ARG A 1077 -7.18 23.90 0.69
CA ARG A 1077 -5.94 23.10 0.67
C ARG A 1077 -4.85 23.73 1.53
N ILE A 1078 -4.59 25.03 1.35
CA ILE A 1078 -3.63 25.79 2.16
C ILE A 1078 -4.00 25.78 3.66
N GLY A 1079 -5.29 25.81 3.99
CA GLY A 1079 -5.76 25.71 5.38
C GLY A 1079 -5.49 24.34 5.98
N VAL A 1080 -5.89 23.26 5.30
CA VAL A 1080 -5.73 21.87 5.78
C VAL A 1080 -4.26 21.47 5.89
N GLU A 1081 -3.44 21.74 4.85
CA GLU A 1081 -1.99 21.45 4.86
C GLU A 1081 -1.22 22.21 5.94
N SER A 1082 -1.79 23.29 6.49
CA SER A 1082 -1.20 24.04 7.61
C SER A 1082 -1.52 23.47 9.00
N GLU A 1083 -2.47 22.53 9.08
CA GLU A 1083 -2.98 21.97 10.34
C GLU A 1083 -2.84 20.44 10.46
N LEU A 1084 -2.74 19.72 9.34
CA LEU A 1084 -2.54 18.28 9.28
C LEU A 1084 -1.55 17.91 8.15
N PRO A 1085 -0.84 16.77 8.27
CA PRO A 1085 -0.26 16.07 7.12
C PRO A 1085 -1.40 15.39 6.33
N GLN A 1086 -2.22 16.22 5.69
CA GLN A 1086 -3.33 15.81 4.84
C GLN A 1086 -3.34 16.68 3.58
N THR A 1087 -3.49 16.06 2.41
CA THR A 1087 -3.36 16.74 1.11
C THR A 1087 -4.67 16.71 0.32
N PRO A 1088 -5.58 17.69 0.51
CA PRO A 1088 -6.82 17.81 -0.27
C PRO A 1088 -6.61 17.78 -1.78
N GLN A 1089 -7.57 17.19 -2.50
CA GLN A 1089 -7.52 17.02 -3.95
C GLN A 1089 -8.69 17.73 -4.65
N TYR A 1090 -8.46 18.19 -5.89
CA TYR A 1090 -9.50 18.78 -6.74
C TYR A 1090 -9.28 18.43 -8.22
N GLY A 1091 -10.35 18.08 -8.92
CA GLY A 1091 -10.30 17.65 -10.31
C GLY A 1091 -11.64 17.76 -11.04
N ALA A 1092 -11.60 17.39 -12.32
CA ALA A 1092 -12.76 17.34 -13.20
C ALA A 1092 -13.23 15.89 -13.38
N SER A 1093 -14.51 15.70 -13.73
CA SER A 1093 -15.02 14.39 -14.17
C SER A 1093 -15.43 14.46 -15.65
N LEU A 1094 -14.50 14.11 -16.56
CA LEU A 1094 -14.85 13.88 -17.97
C LEU A 1094 -15.89 12.74 -18.10
N ALA A 1095 -15.87 11.77 -17.18
CA ALA A 1095 -16.85 10.68 -17.07
C ALA A 1095 -18.30 11.20 -16.92
N ALA A 1096 -18.49 12.30 -16.20
CA ALA A 1096 -19.78 12.97 -16.04
C ALA A 1096 -20.07 14.03 -17.13
N GLY A 1097 -19.20 14.12 -18.14
CA GLY A 1097 -19.31 15.06 -19.25
C GLY A 1097 -18.79 16.47 -18.96
N HIS A 1098 -17.80 16.64 -18.07
CA HIS A 1098 -17.16 17.95 -17.86
C HIS A 1098 -16.54 18.48 -19.18
N GLU A 1099 -16.78 19.76 -19.50
CA GLU A 1099 -16.20 20.44 -20.66
C GLU A 1099 -14.87 21.13 -20.33
N MET A 1100 -13.81 20.81 -21.08
CA MET A 1100 -12.45 21.36 -20.89
C MET A 1100 -12.41 22.87 -20.62
N GLY A 1101 -11.92 23.24 -19.44
CA GLY A 1101 -11.79 24.63 -19.01
C GLY A 1101 -13.11 25.30 -18.63
N ALA A 1102 -14.09 24.53 -18.15
CA ALA A 1102 -15.17 24.96 -17.26
C ALA A 1102 -14.74 24.77 -15.79
N ASP A 1103 -15.38 25.47 -14.85
CA ASP A 1103 -15.22 25.25 -13.41
C ASP A 1103 -16.59 25.38 -12.74
N PHE A 1104 -16.77 24.77 -11.57
CA PHE A 1104 -17.96 24.98 -10.75
C PHE A 1104 -17.88 26.37 -10.10
N LEU A 1105 -18.99 27.12 -10.09
CA LEU A 1105 -19.02 28.48 -9.57
C LEU A 1105 -19.82 28.56 -8.26
N PHE A 1106 -19.10 28.73 -7.15
CA PHE A 1106 -19.70 29.04 -5.86
C PHE A 1106 -20.19 30.49 -5.86
N GLU A 1107 -21.46 30.73 -5.57
CA GLU A 1107 -21.99 32.08 -5.33
C GLU A 1107 -22.72 32.20 -3.99
N LYS A 1108 -22.71 33.42 -3.44
CA LYS A 1108 -23.49 33.84 -2.28
C LYS A 1108 -24.66 34.70 -2.73
N ARG A 1109 -25.88 34.33 -2.36
CA ARG A 1109 -27.11 35.04 -2.75
C ARG A 1109 -27.51 36.03 -1.65
N GLY A 1110 -27.60 37.32 -1.97
CA GLY A 1110 -27.86 38.38 -0.98
C GLY A 1110 -29.35 38.70 -0.84
N VAL A 1111 -29.87 38.87 0.39
CA VAL A 1111 -31.26 39.31 0.58
C VAL A 1111 -31.41 40.79 0.20
N ALA A 1112 -32.32 41.09 -0.73
CA ALA A 1112 -32.60 42.45 -1.16
C ALA A 1112 -33.19 43.27 0.00
N LYS A 1113 -32.55 44.41 0.31
CA LYS A 1113 -33.07 45.37 1.28
C LYS A 1113 -34.42 45.88 0.82
N VAL A 1114 -35.45 45.63 1.62
CA VAL A 1114 -36.71 46.37 1.51
C VAL A 1114 -36.41 47.80 1.97
N ALA A 1115 -36.67 48.79 1.11
CA ALA A 1115 -36.60 50.19 1.50
C ALA A 1115 -37.68 50.49 2.56
N PRO A 1116 -37.39 51.34 3.56
CA PRO A 1116 -38.35 51.72 4.60
C PRO A 1116 -39.49 52.59 4.04
#